data_AF-A0A3D1DFT5-F1
#
_entry.id   AF-A0A3D1DFT5-F1
#
_cell.length_a   1.000
_cell.length_b   1.000
_cell.length_c   1.000
_cell.angle_alpha   90.00
_cell.angle_beta   90.00
_cell.angle_gamma   90.00
#
_symmetry.space_group_name_H-M   'P 1'
#
loop_
_entity.id
_entity.type
_entity.pdbx_description
1 polymer ?
#
loop_
_entity_poly.entity_id
_entity_poly.type
_entity_poly.pdbx_seq_one_letter_code
_entity_poly.pdbx_strand_id
1 'polypeptide(L)'
;MADHKLTDLIALLARYEADGDLQSPQVASAIQALSSAEFDSDPGMATVLESLLEQRRSAQEPVAAIDDLIDHIHHVRYSAAEHFHRTRQQGPVHLADFERTLGDLPLEASQVQFAANSSRLILQSAISLARDNRFLSSRRDLVPAVAAELDRQFEDTTAECFSILENANRRLVLETIDLVRQNVSGNLLHLLDQVSAEAKSPQPEHSSLDESHGLDSLQSLETEFHSATTVLQRQQALDRICVWPSGESFEVILRLVEAHPEFCERVNLILICLAGPRQVPGWTGWENALKRATVRGQQDLSQLVRESPAELLLIWATQHGGFGPEIIAALEHHCDEHATTVDEEDFIRRWSDLLTTPEINALMGFDYADDHPATATTTNDLAPTSVDHSPATASQPTPPSTASPTPTPAVVPPKPPRPASVIWRDHIQPWLTENWFLVAGIVMGVAGASLLSVWLWDSVPLIRFTVLPALLAGFTLAVAFVGSWIERQDLKFRGTGTVMRGAAIALLPLNFMVVSLLAGEETLDNKSVFVAAMGLAYVLIFGWALRSWCRAVHEPLALPLAGALLATNGLVMIGPVAQTLAQSDWAGLPALIAVGFHVGFGMVAWAVVSFATRTLTPELAAEKRVPWFVGVTLAASFLQVFGWVHFQLNALPEIWTYSLLVIFSGWLVLFSERRAMELENKSDQLGSESFLGYSMVLMGVLMGSTHDYVRVAALALAGTVWLYQAVRRQHELQHWIGLTLLSLSGASIALLPEFPRDPWLPAAGL
;
A
#
# COMPACT_ATOMS: atom_id res chain seq x y z
N MET A 1 14.75 30.77 -2.84
CA MET A 1 15.37 30.00 -1.72
C MET A 1 16.83 29.63 -2.04
N ALA A 2 17.16 29.30 -3.30
CA ALA A 2 18.55 29.10 -3.75
C ALA A 2 19.44 30.36 -3.58
N ASP A 3 18.91 31.56 -3.87
CA ASP A 3 19.65 32.82 -3.75
C ASP A 3 20.19 33.12 -2.35
N HIS A 4 19.44 32.79 -1.29
CA HIS A 4 19.92 33.01 0.09
C HIS A 4 21.12 32.11 0.42
N LYS A 5 21.08 30.84 0.00
CA LYS A 5 22.20 29.89 0.23
C LYS A 5 23.45 30.25 -0.58
N LEU A 6 23.27 30.78 -1.80
CA LEU A 6 24.37 31.28 -2.62
C LEU A 6 25.05 32.50 -1.98
N THR A 7 24.25 33.41 -1.42
CA THR A 7 24.74 34.60 -0.72
C THR A 7 25.52 34.22 0.54
N ASP A 8 25.05 33.19 1.27
CA ASP A 8 25.76 32.64 2.43
C ASP A 8 27.11 32.00 2.05
N LEU A 9 27.19 31.27 0.93
CA LEU A 9 28.45 30.69 0.43
C LEU A 9 29.47 31.78 0.04
N ILE A 10 29.03 32.84 -0.66
CA ILE A 10 29.88 33.98 -1.02
C ILE A 10 30.41 34.69 0.24
N ALA A 11 29.55 34.87 1.25
CA ALA A 11 29.95 35.44 2.53
C ALA A 11 30.94 34.55 3.30
N LEU A 12 30.80 33.22 3.20
CA LEU A 12 31.69 32.24 3.83
C LEU A 12 33.07 32.22 3.16
N LEU A 13 33.10 32.27 1.82
CA LEU A 13 34.33 32.39 1.03
C LEU A 13 35.08 33.69 1.35
N ALA A 14 34.39 34.83 1.39
CA ALA A 14 34.97 36.13 1.74
C ALA A 14 35.50 36.17 3.18
N ARG A 15 34.84 35.47 4.11
CA ARG A 15 35.28 35.36 5.50
C ARG A 15 36.58 34.55 5.64
N TYR A 16 36.67 33.39 4.99
CA TYR A 16 37.87 32.55 5.04
C TYR A 16 39.06 33.14 4.28
N GLU A 17 38.84 33.98 3.27
CA GLU A 17 39.90 34.82 2.70
C GLU A 17 40.41 35.85 3.72
N ALA A 18 39.49 36.52 4.43
CA ALA A 18 39.85 37.53 5.43
C ALA A 18 40.60 36.94 6.63
N ASP A 19 40.30 35.70 7.00
CA ASP A 19 40.98 34.96 8.07
C ASP A 19 42.35 34.39 7.61
N GLY A 20 42.67 34.45 6.32
CA GLY A 20 43.96 34.04 5.74
C GLY A 20 44.07 32.54 5.43
N ASP A 21 42.95 31.81 5.55
CA ASP A 21 42.89 30.35 5.36
C ASP A 21 42.82 29.93 3.88
N LEU A 22 42.52 30.88 2.97
CA LEU A 22 42.42 30.66 1.53
C LEU A 22 43.26 31.66 0.72
N GLN A 23 43.77 31.23 -0.44
CA GLN A 23 44.53 32.12 -1.32
C GLN A 23 43.60 33.08 -2.08
N SER A 24 43.82 34.39 -1.89
CA SER A 24 43.07 35.50 -2.51
C SER A 24 42.77 35.36 -4.02
N PRO A 25 43.70 34.94 -4.91
CA PRO A 25 43.37 34.82 -6.33
C PRO A 25 42.32 33.76 -6.66
N GLN A 26 42.18 32.71 -5.84
CA GLN A 26 41.24 31.62 -6.06
C GLN A 26 39.86 31.91 -5.44
N VAL A 27 39.84 32.61 -4.30
CA VAL A 27 38.58 33.11 -3.72
C VAL A 27 37.95 34.15 -4.64
N ALA A 28 38.77 35.05 -5.21
CA ALA A 28 38.31 36.01 -6.21
C ALA A 28 37.73 35.33 -7.46
N SER A 29 38.37 34.26 -7.98
CA SER A 29 37.83 33.53 -9.14
C SER A 29 36.56 32.75 -8.80
N ALA A 30 36.45 32.14 -7.62
CA ALA A 30 35.25 31.45 -7.17
C ALA A 30 34.08 32.41 -6.91
N ILE A 31 34.33 33.56 -6.27
CA ILE A 31 33.32 34.62 -6.09
C ILE A 31 32.90 35.20 -7.43
N GLN A 32 33.84 35.41 -8.36
CA GLN A 32 33.53 35.90 -9.71
C GLN A 32 32.66 34.91 -10.50
N ALA A 33 32.97 33.61 -10.43
CA ALA A 33 32.16 32.54 -11.04
C ALA A 33 30.74 32.45 -10.44
N LEU A 34 30.60 32.68 -9.12
CA LEU A 34 29.31 32.61 -8.43
C LEU A 34 28.48 33.91 -8.56
N SER A 35 29.10 35.04 -8.90
CA SER A 35 28.46 36.38 -8.96
C SER A 35 28.20 36.90 -10.37
N SER A 36 28.74 36.28 -11.42
CA SER A 36 28.52 36.70 -12.81
C SER A 36 27.05 36.50 -13.21
N ALA A 37 26.44 37.56 -13.74
CA ALA A 37 25.06 37.59 -14.25
C ALA A 37 24.96 37.20 -15.74
N GLU A 38 26.09 36.96 -16.40
CA GLU A 38 26.16 36.55 -17.81
C GLU A 38 26.12 35.02 -17.90
N PHE A 39 25.21 34.51 -18.73
CA PHE A 39 24.88 33.10 -18.91
C PHE A 39 25.87 32.34 -19.82
N ASP A 40 26.96 32.99 -20.24
CA ASP A 40 27.93 32.40 -21.16
C ASP A 40 29.06 31.70 -20.40
N SER A 41 28.89 30.38 -20.26
CA SER A 41 29.96 29.36 -20.25
C SER A 41 31.22 29.66 -19.41
N ASP A 42 31.12 29.65 -18.07
CA ASP A 42 32.12 29.13 -17.09
C ASP A 42 31.75 29.58 -15.63
N PRO A 43 32.04 28.79 -14.58
CA PRO A 43 31.46 27.50 -14.32
C PRO A 43 30.59 27.49 -13.04
N GLY A 44 29.58 26.62 -13.01
CA GLY A 44 28.71 26.43 -11.84
C GLY A 44 29.41 25.82 -10.62
N MET A 45 28.65 25.53 -9.56
CA MET A 45 29.16 25.00 -8.28
C MET A 45 30.03 23.74 -8.42
N ALA A 46 29.87 22.95 -9.49
CA ALA A 46 30.67 21.75 -9.75
C ALA A 46 32.16 22.05 -9.97
N THR A 47 32.51 23.11 -10.68
CA THR A 47 33.93 23.45 -10.94
C THR A 47 34.58 24.14 -9.75
N VAL A 48 33.80 24.87 -8.95
CA VAL A 48 34.25 25.36 -7.64
C VAL A 48 34.58 24.17 -6.73
N LEU A 49 33.72 23.16 -6.69
CA LEU A 49 33.96 21.93 -5.94
C LEU A 49 35.20 21.18 -6.44
N GLU A 50 35.38 21.04 -7.75
CA GLU A 50 36.56 20.38 -8.34
C GLU A 50 37.86 21.10 -7.97
N SER A 51 37.86 22.45 -8.02
CA SER A 51 38.99 23.28 -7.63
C SER A 51 39.33 23.12 -6.14
N LEU A 52 38.33 23.10 -5.27
CA LEU A 52 38.51 22.87 -3.83
C LEU A 52 39.01 21.45 -3.52
N LEU A 53 38.54 20.44 -4.25
CA LEU A 53 39.01 19.06 -4.12
C LEU A 53 40.45 18.89 -4.60
N GLU A 54 40.86 19.60 -5.66
CA GLU A 54 42.26 19.62 -6.12
C GLU A 54 43.15 20.30 -5.09
N GLN A 55 42.72 21.42 -4.53
CA GLN A 55 43.43 22.11 -3.45
C GLN A 55 43.57 21.23 -2.21
N ARG A 56 42.49 20.57 -1.77
CA ARG A 56 42.51 19.60 -0.67
C ARG A 56 43.52 18.47 -0.89
N ARG A 57 43.66 17.97 -2.13
CA ARG A 57 44.65 16.94 -2.49
C ARG A 57 46.08 17.48 -2.52
N SER A 58 46.27 18.75 -2.86
CA SER A 58 47.58 19.40 -2.92
C SER A 58 48.10 19.86 -1.56
N ALA A 59 47.21 20.05 -0.58
CA ALA A 59 47.55 20.51 0.76
C ALA A 59 48.21 19.41 1.59
N GLN A 60 49.30 19.75 2.27
CA GLN A 60 50.10 18.80 3.05
C GLN A 60 49.54 18.58 4.47
N GLU A 61 48.72 19.52 4.95
CA GLU A 61 47.95 19.44 6.19
C GLU A 61 46.47 19.73 5.90
N PRO A 62 45.52 19.05 6.58
CA PRO A 62 44.08 19.26 6.36
C PRO A 62 43.66 20.66 6.84
N VAL A 63 43.11 21.46 5.92
CA VAL A 63 42.56 22.78 6.23
C VAL A 63 41.06 22.63 6.48
N ALA A 64 40.63 22.77 7.74
CA ALA A 64 39.23 22.59 8.14
C ALA A 64 38.26 23.48 7.34
N ALA A 65 38.67 24.69 6.96
CA ALA A 65 37.85 25.61 6.16
C ALA A 65 37.56 25.09 4.74
N ILE A 66 38.49 24.36 4.12
CA ILE A 66 38.29 23.76 2.79
C ILE A 66 37.28 22.61 2.91
N ASP A 67 37.38 21.81 3.95
CA ASP A 67 36.46 20.69 4.21
C ASP A 67 35.03 21.20 4.49
N ASP A 68 34.88 22.26 5.30
CA ASP A 68 33.58 22.90 5.57
C ASP A 68 32.94 23.48 4.29
N LEU A 69 33.74 24.06 3.39
CA LEU A 69 33.26 24.59 2.11
C LEU A 69 32.81 23.48 1.16
N ILE A 70 33.57 22.39 1.09
CA ILE A 70 33.21 21.20 0.31
C ILE A 70 31.87 20.64 0.81
N ASP A 71 31.72 20.46 2.12
CA ASP A 71 30.48 19.96 2.74
C ASP A 71 29.28 20.90 2.48
N HIS A 72 29.51 22.22 2.53
CA HIS A 72 28.46 23.20 2.22
C HIS A 72 28.03 23.12 0.76
N ILE A 73 28.96 23.02 -0.19
CA ILE A 73 28.64 22.90 -1.62
C ILE A 73 27.86 21.59 -1.88
N HIS A 74 28.30 20.46 -1.31
CA HIS A 74 27.55 19.20 -1.38
C HIS A 74 26.11 19.36 -0.87
N HIS A 75 25.92 20.04 0.27
CA HIS A 75 24.60 20.28 0.84
C HIS A 75 23.72 21.15 -0.07
N VAL A 76 24.28 22.21 -0.67
CA VAL A 76 23.53 23.09 -1.58
C VAL A 76 23.08 22.33 -2.81
N ARG A 77 24.00 21.60 -3.46
CA ARG A 77 23.70 20.78 -4.66
C ARG A 77 22.68 19.69 -4.35
N TYR A 78 22.78 19.01 -3.21
CA TYR A 78 21.79 18.04 -2.76
C TYR A 78 20.39 18.68 -2.63
N SER A 79 20.30 19.84 -1.97
CA SER A 79 19.02 20.53 -1.80
C SER A 79 18.43 21.05 -3.12
N ALA A 80 19.28 21.41 -4.08
CA ALA A 80 18.87 21.77 -5.43
C ALA A 80 18.30 20.57 -6.18
N ALA A 81 18.91 19.38 -6.08
CA ALA A 81 18.43 18.16 -6.71
C ALA A 81 17.06 17.72 -6.16
N GLU A 82 16.86 17.83 -4.84
CA GLU A 82 15.54 17.60 -4.23
C GLU A 82 14.48 18.60 -4.69
N HIS A 83 14.87 19.86 -4.88
CA HIS A 83 13.97 20.88 -5.37
C HIS A 83 13.59 20.64 -6.83
N PHE A 84 14.56 20.31 -7.68
CA PHE A 84 14.35 19.93 -9.08
C PHE A 84 13.34 18.78 -9.19
N HIS A 85 13.53 17.70 -8.42
CA HIS A 85 12.63 16.56 -8.41
C HIS A 85 11.19 16.95 -8.00
N ARG A 86 11.04 17.78 -6.96
CA ARG A 86 9.72 18.25 -6.50
C ARG A 86 9.03 19.13 -7.53
N THR A 87 9.75 20.04 -8.17
CA THR A 87 9.19 20.91 -9.22
C THR A 87 8.76 20.07 -10.42
N ARG A 88 9.55 19.06 -10.81
CA ARG A 88 9.21 18.13 -11.90
C ARG A 88 7.92 17.35 -11.63
N GLN A 89 7.68 16.94 -10.37
CA GLN A 89 6.42 16.27 -10.00
C GLN A 89 5.19 17.19 -10.12
N GLN A 90 5.39 18.52 -10.08
CA GLN A 90 4.32 19.52 -10.12
C GLN A 90 4.06 20.08 -11.53
N GLY A 91 4.99 19.90 -12.48
CA GLY A 91 4.86 20.38 -13.85
C GLY A 91 6.20 20.51 -14.59
N PRO A 92 6.21 21.18 -15.77
CA PRO A 92 7.44 21.42 -16.52
C PRO A 92 8.40 22.32 -15.74
N VAL A 93 9.70 21.99 -15.78
CA VAL A 93 10.76 22.68 -15.03
C VAL A 93 11.53 23.62 -15.95
N HIS A 94 11.76 24.86 -15.52
CA HIS A 94 12.68 25.78 -16.19
C HIS A 94 14.14 25.46 -15.80
N LEU A 95 14.91 24.90 -16.73
CA LEU A 95 16.28 24.44 -16.47
C LEU A 95 17.25 25.56 -16.04
N ALA A 96 17.00 26.78 -16.53
CA ALA A 96 17.78 27.96 -16.18
C ALA A 96 17.84 28.22 -14.66
N ASP A 97 16.82 27.80 -13.91
CA ASP A 97 16.78 27.97 -12.45
C ASP A 97 17.79 27.08 -11.71
N PHE A 98 18.27 26.02 -12.36
CA PHE A 98 19.15 24.99 -11.77
C PHE A 98 20.56 24.96 -12.37
N GLU A 99 20.78 25.65 -13.50
CA GLU A 99 22.05 25.67 -14.25
C GLU A 99 23.29 25.92 -13.37
N ARG A 100 23.20 26.91 -12.46
CA ARG A 100 24.33 27.26 -11.56
C ARG A 100 24.67 26.18 -10.54
N THR A 101 23.69 25.37 -10.14
CA THR A 101 23.83 24.38 -9.06
C THR A 101 24.02 22.95 -9.57
N LEU A 102 23.41 22.62 -10.71
CA LEU A 102 23.29 21.27 -11.26
C LEU A 102 23.51 21.22 -12.79
N GLY A 103 23.94 22.31 -13.43
CA GLY A 103 24.08 22.38 -14.89
C GLY A 103 25.14 21.42 -15.47
N ASP A 104 26.01 20.88 -14.62
CA ASP A 104 26.93 19.81 -14.99
C ASP A 104 26.24 18.45 -15.15
N LEU A 105 24.98 18.28 -14.72
CA LEU A 105 24.23 17.02 -14.76
C LEU A 105 23.31 16.95 -16.00
N PRO A 106 22.94 15.74 -16.47
CA PRO A 106 22.03 15.56 -17.62
C PRO A 106 20.56 15.86 -17.26
N LEU A 107 20.23 17.13 -16.95
CA LEU A 107 18.91 17.54 -16.45
C LEU A 107 17.79 17.36 -17.49
N GLU A 108 18.07 17.58 -18.78
CA GLU A 108 17.10 17.36 -19.87
C GLU A 108 16.69 15.89 -19.97
N ALA A 109 17.68 15.00 -20.02
CA ALA A 109 17.47 13.56 -20.12
C ALA A 109 16.82 13.00 -18.84
N SER A 110 17.00 13.67 -17.70
CA SER A 110 16.32 13.34 -16.43
C SER A 110 14.81 13.68 -16.41
N GLN A 111 14.25 14.28 -17.46
CA GLN A 111 12.80 14.47 -17.60
C GLN A 111 12.07 13.19 -18.03
N VAL A 112 12.80 12.16 -18.52
CA VAL A 112 12.22 10.87 -18.89
C VAL A 112 11.68 10.15 -17.63
N GLN A 113 10.50 9.53 -17.76
CA GLN A 113 9.80 8.92 -16.64
C GLN A 113 10.56 7.70 -16.10
N PHE A 114 10.93 7.74 -14.81
CA PHE A 114 11.60 6.63 -14.13
C PHE A 114 10.65 5.43 -13.98
N ALA A 115 10.78 4.43 -14.86
CA ALA A 115 9.98 3.22 -14.86
C ALA A 115 10.72 2.05 -14.21
N ALA A 116 10.67 1.96 -12.87
CA ALA A 116 11.37 0.91 -12.10
C ALA A 116 10.99 -0.54 -12.48
N ASN A 117 9.89 -0.75 -13.21
CA ASN A 117 9.34 -2.06 -13.59
C ASN A 117 9.17 -2.22 -15.12
N SER A 118 9.83 -1.39 -15.93
CA SER A 118 9.71 -1.40 -17.40
C SER A 118 9.90 -2.80 -18.00
N SER A 119 11.00 -3.48 -17.68
CA SER A 119 11.36 -4.78 -18.28
C SER A 119 10.30 -5.86 -18.04
N ARG A 120 9.72 -5.94 -16.83
CA ARG A 120 8.65 -6.90 -16.52
C ARG A 120 7.38 -6.60 -17.32
N LEU A 121 7.00 -5.31 -17.40
CA LEU A 121 5.80 -4.89 -18.13
C LEU A 121 5.96 -5.14 -19.63
N ILE A 122 7.13 -4.87 -20.20
CA ILE A 122 7.45 -5.15 -21.61
C ILE A 122 7.36 -6.65 -21.88
N LEU A 123 7.98 -7.49 -21.03
CA LEU A 123 7.92 -8.96 -21.17
C LEU A 123 6.49 -9.50 -21.01
N GLN A 124 5.73 -8.99 -20.04
CA GLN A 124 4.31 -9.37 -19.87
C GLN A 124 3.47 -8.94 -21.07
N SER A 125 3.73 -7.75 -21.60
CA SER A 125 3.09 -7.25 -22.83
C SER A 125 3.42 -8.18 -24.00
N ALA A 126 4.70 -8.51 -24.21
CA ALA A 126 5.15 -9.41 -25.26
C ALA A 126 4.50 -10.80 -25.17
N ILE A 127 4.44 -11.39 -23.97
CA ILE A 127 3.75 -12.67 -23.73
C ILE A 127 2.25 -12.54 -24.06
N SER A 128 1.61 -11.44 -23.65
CA SER A 128 0.18 -11.23 -23.91
C SER A 128 -0.11 -11.05 -25.40
N LEU A 129 0.72 -10.31 -26.13
CA LEU A 129 0.61 -10.11 -27.57
C LEU A 129 0.91 -11.41 -28.33
N ALA A 130 1.89 -12.22 -27.90
CA ALA A 130 2.17 -13.53 -28.47
C ALA A 130 0.95 -14.47 -28.35
N ARG A 131 0.27 -14.45 -27.20
CA ARG A 131 -0.95 -15.23 -26.96
C ARG A 131 -2.12 -14.73 -27.81
N ASP A 132 -2.29 -13.42 -27.93
CA ASP A 132 -3.33 -12.81 -28.74
C ASP A 132 -3.10 -13.08 -30.25
N ASN A 133 -1.84 -13.06 -30.71
CA ASN A 133 -1.48 -13.42 -32.08
C ASN A 133 -1.87 -14.88 -32.39
N ARG A 134 -1.57 -15.79 -31.46
CA ARG A 134 -1.95 -17.20 -31.57
C ARG A 134 -3.46 -17.40 -31.56
N PHE A 135 -4.19 -16.68 -30.71
CA PHE A 135 -5.66 -16.69 -30.70
C PHE A 135 -6.23 -16.26 -32.06
N LEU A 136 -5.65 -15.25 -32.69
CA LEU A 136 -6.07 -14.78 -34.01
C LEU A 136 -5.59 -15.63 -35.18
N SER A 137 -4.62 -16.52 -35.01
CA SER A 137 -4.00 -17.29 -36.12
C SER A 137 -4.99 -17.98 -37.06
N SER A 138 -6.10 -18.50 -36.52
CA SER A 138 -7.18 -19.15 -37.28
C SER A 138 -8.40 -18.24 -37.56
N ARG A 139 -8.37 -16.99 -37.09
CA ARG A 139 -9.50 -16.03 -37.06
C ARG A 139 -9.14 -14.67 -37.67
N ARG A 140 -7.99 -14.54 -38.31
CA ARG A 140 -7.48 -13.27 -38.87
C ARG A 140 -8.47 -12.61 -39.84
N ASP A 141 -9.18 -13.42 -40.62
CA ASP A 141 -10.17 -12.95 -41.59
C ASP A 141 -11.41 -12.28 -40.94
N LEU A 142 -11.66 -12.56 -39.66
CA LEU A 142 -12.80 -12.02 -38.92
C LEU A 142 -12.53 -10.63 -38.34
N VAL A 143 -11.25 -10.26 -38.13
CA VAL A 143 -10.84 -9.01 -37.45
C VAL A 143 -9.58 -8.39 -38.05
N PRO A 144 -9.61 -7.96 -39.33
CA PRO A 144 -8.43 -7.53 -40.07
C PRO A 144 -7.77 -6.27 -39.49
N ALA A 145 -8.54 -5.33 -38.91
CA ALA A 145 -8.00 -4.11 -38.32
C ALA A 145 -7.21 -4.38 -37.04
N VAL A 146 -7.73 -5.25 -36.17
CA VAL A 146 -7.05 -5.67 -34.94
C VAL A 146 -5.84 -6.53 -35.26
N ALA A 147 -5.92 -7.42 -36.25
CA ALA A 147 -4.79 -8.25 -36.67
C ALA A 147 -3.58 -7.40 -37.14
N ALA A 148 -3.84 -6.36 -37.94
CA ALA A 148 -2.78 -5.46 -38.43
C ALA A 148 -2.12 -4.65 -37.30
N GLU A 149 -2.92 -4.11 -36.36
CA GLU A 149 -2.38 -3.35 -35.23
C GLU A 149 -1.67 -4.26 -34.22
N LEU A 150 -2.15 -5.49 -34.03
CA LEU A 150 -1.51 -6.49 -33.19
C LEU A 150 -0.16 -6.92 -33.77
N ASP A 151 -0.07 -7.17 -35.08
CA ASP A 151 1.20 -7.51 -35.74
C ASP A 151 2.21 -6.35 -35.55
N ARG A 152 1.77 -5.10 -35.73
CA ARG A 152 2.61 -3.90 -35.51
C ARG A 152 3.12 -3.80 -34.07
N GLN A 153 2.23 -3.89 -33.09
CA GLN A 153 2.60 -3.81 -31.67
C GLN A 153 3.48 -5.00 -31.23
N PHE A 154 3.23 -6.19 -31.79
CA PHE A 154 4.04 -7.37 -31.51
C PHE A 154 5.46 -7.22 -32.04
N GLU A 155 5.64 -6.70 -33.25
CA GLU A 155 6.97 -6.44 -33.83
C GLU A 155 7.75 -5.41 -33.00
N ASP A 156 7.13 -4.27 -32.66
CA ASP A 156 7.75 -3.23 -31.82
C ASP A 156 8.16 -3.79 -30.43
N THR A 157 7.26 -4.55 -29.79
CA THR A 157 7.47 -5.06 -28.42
C THR A 157 8.44 -6.25 -28.38
N THR A 158 8.48 -7.09 -29.42
CA THR A 158 9.39 -8.25 -29.46
C THR A 158 10.85 -7.86 -29.66
N ALA A 159 11.12 -6.78 -30.41
CA ALA A 159 12.47 -6.22 -30.51
C ALA A 159 13.00 -5.73 -29.15
N GLU A 160 12.17 -5.02 -28.39
CA GLU A 160 12.52 -4.53 -27.05
C GLU A 160 12.66 -5.69 -26.05
N CYS A 161 11.77 -6.68 -26.11
CA CYS A 161 11.85 -7.93 -25.35
C CYS A 161 13.14 -8.72 -25.63
N PHE A 162 13.54 -8.81 -26.90
CA PHE A 162 14.77 -9.50 -27.29
C PHE A 162 16.00 -8.82 -26.67
N SER A 163 16.08 -7.48 -26.76
CA SER A 163 17.14 -6.70 -26.13
C SER A 163 17.21 -6.93 -24.61
N ILE A 164 16.07 -6.97 -23.93
CA ILE A 164 16.02 -7.29 -22.49
C ILE A 164 16.52 -8.70 -22.21
N LEU A 165 16.06 -9.72 -22.95
CA LEU A 165 16.47 -11.11 -22.72
C LEU A 165 17.96 -11.35 -23.02
N GLU A 166 18.51 -10.64 -24.00
CA GLU A 166 19.93 -10.69 -24.33
C GLU A 166 20.79 -9.98 -23.28
N ASN A 167 20.34 -8.82 -22.78
CA ASN A 167 21.08 -8.01 -21.81
C ASN A 167 20.91 -8.48 -20.35
N ALA A 168 19.78 -9.06 -19.95
CA ALA A 168 19.41 -9.39 -18.56
C ALA A 168 20.23 -10.51 -17.89
N ASN A 169 21.30 -11.00 -18.52
CA ASN A 169 22.04 -12.24 -18.27
C ASN A 169 21.55 -13.40 -19.14
N ARG A 170 22.48 -13.87 -19.99
CA ARG A 170 22.51 -15.19 -20.64
C ARG A 170 22.04 -16.37 -19.77
N ARG A 171 22.17 -16.25 -18.45
CA ARG A 171 21.67 -17.21 -17.45
C ARG A 171 20.14 -17.36 -17.46
N LEU A 172 19.37 -16.30 -17.70
CA LEU A 172 17.90 -16.33 -17.77
C LEU A 172 17.43 -17.10 -19.01
N VAL A 173 18.06 -16.88 -20.17
CA VAL A 173 17.77 -17.65 -21.39
C VAL A 173 18.08 -19.13 -21.17
N LEU A 174 19.21 -19.45 -20.53
CA LEU A 174 19.56 -20.83 -20.18
C LEU A 174 18.61 -21.45 -19.15
N GLU A 175 18.17 -20.70 -18.13
CA GLU A 175 17.14 -21.14 -17.18
C GLU A 175 15.81 -21.41 -17.88
N THR A 176 15.43 -20.56 -18.83
CA THR A 176 14.23 -20.73 -19.67
C THR A 176 14.32 -22.02 -20.48
N ILE A 177 15.44 -22.26 -21.15
CA ILE A 177 15.69 -23.49 -21.92
C ILE A 177 15.63 -24.72 -21.01
N ASP A 178 16.25 -24.67 -19.82
CA ASP A 178 16.25 -25.79 -18.86
C ASP A 178 14.84 -26.07 -18.31
N LEU A 179 14.01 -25.05 -18.11
CA LEU A 179 12.62 -25.21 -17.67
C LEU A 179 11.75 -25.84 -18.77
N VAL A 180 11.89 -25.43 -20.02
CA VAL A 180 11.20 -26.08 -21.15
C VAL A 180 11.69 -27.51 -21.31
N ARG A 181 13.01 -27.75 -21.19
CA ARG A 181 13.62 -29.09 -21.27
C ARG A 181 13.03 -30.07 -20.24
N GLN A 182 12.70 -29.63 -19.04
CA GLN A 182 12.12 -30.48 -17.99
C GLN A 182 10.70 -30.97 -18.31
N ASN A 183 9.96 -30.25 -19.16
CA ASN A 183 8.55 -30.52 -19.45
C ASN A 183 8.31 -31.11 -20.84
N VAL A 184 9.37 -31.39 -21.60
CA VAL A 184 9.30 -31.84 -22.98
C VAL A 184 9.90 -33.24 -23.14
N SER A 185 9.30 -34.06 -24.01
CA SER A 185 9.81 -35.38 -24.41
C SER A 185 9.88 -35.48 -25.94
N GLY A 186 10.77 -36.33 -26.47
CA GLY A 186 10.84 -36.61 -27.92
C GLY A 186 11.71 -35.63 -28.72
N ASN A 187 11.34 -35.36 -29.99
CA ASN A 187 12.15 -34.59 -30.94
C ASN A 187 12.48 -33.16 -30.48
N LEU A 188 11.55 -32.50 -29.77
CA LEU A 188 11.76 -31.14 -29.26
C LEU A 188 12.90 -31.08 -28.22
N LEU A 189 13.19 -32.18 -27.50
CA LEU A 189 14.33 -32.25 -26.56
C LEU A 189 15.67 -32.13 -27.29
N HIS A 190 15.83 -32.81 -28.43
CA HIS A 190 17.05 -32.75 -29.25
C HIS A 190 17.22 -31.38 -29.92
N LEU A 191 16.11 -30.74 -30.31
CA LEU A 191 16.12 -29.38 -30.85
C LEU A 191 16.50 -28.35 -29.78
N LEU A 192 16.01 -28.51 -28.54
CA LEU A 192 16.39 -27.67 -27.40
C LEU A 192 17.88 -27.80 -27.03
N ASP A 193 18.50 -28.96 -27.27
CA ASP A 193 19.96 -29.12 -27.10
C ASP A 193 20.76 -28.30 -28.13
N GLN A 194 20.27 -28.20 -29.36
CA GLN A 194 20.83 -27.32 -30.39
C GLN A 194 20.67 -25.84 -30.03
N VAL A 195 19.49 -25.46 -29.52
CA VAL A 195 19.22 -24.09 -29.02
C VAL A 195 20.11 -23.77 -27.82
N SER A 196 20.30 -24.71 -26.89
CA SER A 196 21.20 -24.55 -25.73
C SER A 196 22.66 -24.41 -26.13
N ALA A 197 23.11 -25.12 -27.16
CA ALA A 197 24.48 -25.02 -27.67
C ALA A 197 24.74 -23.65 -28.32
N GLU A 198 23.79 -23.16 -29.12
CA GLU A 198 23.87 -21.83 -29.74
C GLU A 198 23.84 -20.72 -28.69
N ALA A 199 22.90 -20.81 -27.73
CA ALA A 199 22.81 -19.88 -26.60
C ALA A 199 24.05 -19.91 -25.68
N LYS A 200 24.91 -20.95 -25.75
CA LYS A 200 26.20 -21.04 -25.02
C LYS A 200 27.42 -20.62 -25.85
N SER A 201 27.29 -20.52 -27.17
CA SER A 201 28.38 -20.09 -28.06
C SER A 201 28.61 -18.58 -27.98
N PRO A 202 29.83 -18.08 -27.75
CA PRO A 202 30.10 -16.64 -27.85
C PRO A 202 29.82 -16.20 -29.30
N GLN A 203 28.76 -15.41 -29.51
CA GLN A 203 28.44 -14.94 -30.84
C GLN A 203 29.56 -14.02 -31.36
N PRO A 204 30.03 -14.23 -32.60
CA PRO A 204 30.85 -13.25 -33.28
C PRO A 204 30.01 -12.03 -33.65
N GLU A 205 30.64 -10.86 -33.64
CA GLU A 205 30.11 -9.55 -34.05
C GLU A 205 29.13 -9.64 -35.24
N HIS A 206 27.83 -9.69 -34.97
CA HIS A 206 26.81 -9.55 -36.01
C HIS A 206 26.65 -8.06 -36.35
N SER A 207 27.53 -7.63 -37.24
CA SER A 207 27.21 -6.89 -38.48
C SER A 207 25.86 -6.16 -38.49
N SER A 208 25.92 -4.84 -38.26
CA SER A 208 25.21 -3.81 -39.03
C SER A 208 23.82 -4.19 -39.58
N LEU A 209 22.79 -4.06 -38.74
CA LEU A 209 21.49 -3.56 -39.19
C LEU A 209 21.45 -2.07 -38.86
N ASP A 210 21.86 -1.28 -39.86
CA ASP A 210 21.88 0.18 -39.84
C ASP A 210 20.47 0.77 -39.76
N GLU A 211 20.38 1.92 -39.08
CA GLU A 211 19.28 2.92 -39.16
C GLU A 211 17.91 2.56 -38.56
N SER A 212 17.87 2.06 -37.32
CA SER A 212 16.76 2.38 -36.42
C SER A 212 17.25 3.28 -35.28
N HIS A 213 16.53 4.36 -35.02
CA HIS A 213 16.95 5.47 -34.16
C HIS A 213 17.43 5.04 -32.76
N GLY A 214 18.74 5.15 -32.51
CA GLY A 214 19.32 5.70 -31.28
C GLY A 214 19.05 5.01 -29.95
N LEU A 215 19.31 3.69 -29.83
CA LEU A 215 19.44 3.02 -28.53
C LEU A 215 20.80 2.32 -28.47
N ASP A 216 21.82 3.03 -27.99
CA ASP A 216 23.11 2.42 -27.64
C ASP A 216 22.88 1.34 -26.58
N SER A 217 23.26 0.09 -26.84
CA SER A 217 23.08 -0.99 -25.86
C SER A 217 23.88 -0.70 -24.57
N LEU A 218 23.38 -1.13 -23.41
CA LEU A 218 24.06 -0.94 -22.12
C LEU A 218 25.49 -1.49 -22.12
N GLN A 219 25.74 -2.58 -22.86
CA GLN A 219 27.08 -3.16 -23.03
C GLN A 219 28.01 -2.25 -23.85
N SER A 220 27.48 -1.57 -24.86
CA SER A 220 28.24 -0.58 -25.65
C SER A 220 28.65 0.60 -24.77
N LEU A 221 27.73 1.12 -23.95
CA LEU A 221 28.01 2.23 -23.02
C LEU A 221 29.00 1.84 -21.91
N GLU A 222 28.95 0.61 -21.39
CA GLU A 222 29.95 0.09 -20.42
C GLU A 222 31.34 -0.01 -21.08
N THR A 223 31.39 -0.43 -22.35
CA THR A 223 32.63 -0.49 -23.13
C THR A 223 33.17 0.91 -23.44
N GLU A 224 32.30 1.88 -23.76
CA GLU A 224 32.65 3.29 -23.94
C GLU A 224 33.23 3.86 -22.64
N PHE A 225 32.63 3.58 -21.49
CA PHE A 225 33.13 4.01 -20.19
C PHE A 225 34.54 3.47 -19.90
N HIS A 226 34.78 2.18 -20.16
CA HIS A 226 36.10 1.57 -19.94
C HIS A 226 37.16 1.99 -20.96
N SER A 227 36.77 2.27 -22.20
CA SER A 227 37.69 2.73 -23.27
C SER A 227 37.97 4.23 -23.22
N ALA A 228 37.17 5.00 -22.49
CA ALA A 228 37.36 6.45 -22.32
C ALA A 228 38.68 6.79 -21.61
N THR A 229 39.42 7.72 -22.21
CA THR A 229 40.73 8.20 -21.73
C THR A 229 40.62 9.45 -20.84
N THR A 230 39.50 10.18 -20.92
CA THR A 230 39.26 11.41 -20.17
C THR A 230 38.14 11.24 -19.13
N VAL A 231 38.22 12.00 -18.03
CA VAL A 231 37.19 11.99 -16.97
C VAL A 231 35.85 12.47 -17.52
N LEU A 232 35.85 13.47 -18.40
CA LEU A 232 34.64 14.00 -19.03
C LEU A 232 33.91 12.94 -19.88
N GLN A 233 34.64 12.15 -20.67
CA GLN A 233 34.06 11.06 -21.47
C GLN A 233 33.45 9.98 -20.57
N ARG A 234 34.11 9.63 -19.46
CA ARG A 234 33.56 8.70 -18.47
C ARG A 234 32.29 9.23 -17.81
N GLN A 235 32.26 10.53 -17.48
CA GLN A 235 31.06 11.18 -16.94
C GLN A 235 29.91 11.12 -17.95
N GLN A 236 30.15 11.43 -19.22
CA GLN A 236 29.13 11.39 -20.27
C GLN A 236 28.57 9.98 -20.50
N ALA A 237 29.43 8.96 -20.54
CA ALA A 237 28.99 7.57 -20.64
C ALA A 237 28.16 7.16 -19.39
N LEU A 238 28.63 7.52 -18.20
CA LEU A 238 27.94 7.23 -16.94
C LEU A 238 26.59 7.95 -16.83
N ASP A 239 26.49 9.19 -17.30
CA ASP A 239 25.25 9.96 -17.34
C ASP A 239 24.19 9.26 -18.20
N ARG A 240 24.59 8.77 -19.38
CA ARG A 240 23.71 8.00 -20.26
C ARG A 240 23.24 6.70 -19.60
N ILE A 241 24.13 6.01 -18.90
CA ILE A 241 23.77 4.81 -18.12
C ILE A 241 22.80 5.15 -16.98
N CYS A 242 23.01 6.26 -16.26
CA CYS A 242 22.16 6.67 -15.14
C CYS A 242 20.76 7.12 -15.56
N VAL A 243 20.61 7.63 -16.78
CA VAL A 243 19.33 8.02 -17.36
C VAL A 243 18.58 6.82 -17.95
N TRP A 244 19.23 5.67 -18.10
CA TRP A 244 18.62 4.45 -18.62
C TRP A 244 17.60 3.84 -17.62
N PRO A 245 16.32 3.68 -18.00
CA PRO A 245 15.24 3.31 -17.07
C PRO A 245 15.03 1.79 -16.98
N SER A 246 16.04 1.02 -16.55
CA SER A 246 15.89 -0.44 -16.39
C SER A 246 16.55 -0.99 -15.13
N GLY A 247 16.11 -2.18 -14.69
CA GLY A 247 16.74 -2.89 -13.57
C GLY A 247 18.18 -3.34 -13.87
N GLU A 248 18.53 -3.46 -15.15
CA GLU A 248 19.85 -3.88 -15.63
C GLU A 248 20.88 -2.75 -15.50
N SER A 249 20.48 -1.50 -15.77
CA SER A 249 21.36 -0.35 -15.56
C SER A 249 21.76 -0.21 -14.09
N PHE A 250 20.92 -0.62 -13.14
CA PHE A 250 21.25 -0.58 -11.71
C PHE A 250 22.44 -1.47 -11.33
N GLU A 251 22.56 -2.65 -11.94
CA GLU A 251 23.71 -3.53 -11.70
C GLU A 251 24.99 -2.94 -12.30
N VAL A 252 24.90 -2.36 -13.50
CA VAL A 252 26.02 -1.66 -14.15
C VAL A 252 26.46 -0.47 -13.32
N ILE A 253 25.53 0.38 -12.85
CA ILE A 253 25.83 1.53 -12.01
C ILE A 253 26.51 1.10 -10.70
N LEU A 254 26.02 0.05 -10.04
CA LEU A 254 26.65 -0.48 -8.83
C LEU A 254 28.10 -0.91 -9.08
N ARG A 255 28.35 -1.67 -10.16
CA ARG A 255 29.71 -2.14 -10.54
C ARG A 255 30.64 -0.97 -10.87
N LEU A 256 30.17 -0.01 -11.66
CA LEU A 256 30.98 1.14 -12.08
C LEU A 256 31.33 2.05 -10.90
N VAL A 257 30.37 2.33 -9.99
CA VAL A 257 30.61 3.19 -8.82
C VAL A 257 31.48 2.50 -7.76
N GLU A 258 31.36 1.16 -7.60
CA GLU A 258 32.26 0.39 -6.74
C GLU A 258 33.71 0.42 -7.23
N ALA A 259 33.91 0.37 -8.56
CA ALA A 259 35.24 0.49 -9.17
C ALA A 259 35.78 1.93 -9.17
N HIS A 260 34.89 2.93 -9.25
CA HIS A 260 35.21 4.35 -9.39
C HIS A 260 34.44 5.22 -8.39
N PRO A 261 34.87 5.27 -7.11
CA PRO A 261 34.16 5.99 -6.06
C PRO A 261 34.09 7.50 -6.30
N GLU A 262 34.95 8.07 -7.15
CA GLU A 262 34.92 9.47 -7.58
C GLU A 262 33.59 9.90 -8.22
N PHE A 263 32.81 8.95 -8.74
CA PHE A 263 31.51 9.25 -9.35
C PHE A 263 30.32 9.09 -8.39
N CYS A 264 30.53 8.67 -7.14
CA CYS A 264 29.44 8.43 -6.17
C CYS A 264 28.51 9.63 -6.00
N GLU A 265 29.07 10.83 -5.86
CA GLU A 265 28.28 12.05 -5.67
C GLU A 265 27.45 12.39 -6.90
N ARG A 266 28.06 12.32 -8.08
CA ARG A 266 27.40 12.62 -9.36
C ARG A 266 26.20 11.69 -9.58
N VAL A 267 26.40 10.38 -9.41
CA VAL A 267 25.34 9.38 -9.55
C VAL A 267 24.24 9.61 -8.50
N ASN A 268 24.62 9.90 -7.25
CA ASN A 268 23.66 10.21 -6.20
C ASN A 268 22.77 11.41 -6.56
N LEU A 269 23.35 12.51 -7.08
CA LEU A 269 22.57 13.68 -7.50
C LEU A 269 21.63 13.37 -8.67
N ILE A 270 22.11 12.65 -9.69
CA ILE A 270 21.28 12.24 -10.85
C ILE A 270 20.09 11.39 -10.38
N LEU A 271 20.33 10.42 -9.50
CA LEU A 271 19.28 9.54 -8.97
C LEU A 271 18.27 10.31 -8.10
N ILE A 272 18.68 11.34 -7.37
CA ILE A 272 17.77 12.22 -6.62
C ILE A 272 16.91 13.04 -7.59
N CYS A 273 17.48 13.60 -8.65
CA CYS A 273 16.71 14.31 -9.68
C CYS A 273 15.65 13.37 -10.31
N LEU A 274 16.03 12.12 -10.61
CA LEU A 274 15.17 11.14 -11.27
C LEU A 274 14.08 10.56 -10.35
N ALA A 275 14.42 10.14 -9.14
CA ALA A 275 13.56 9.31 -8.28
C ALA A 275 13.40 9.84 -6.85
N GLY A 276 13.97 11.01 -6.54
CA GLY A 276 13.78 11.73 -5.28
C GLY A 276 14.72 11.28 -4.16
N PRO A 277 14.80 12.03 -3.06
CA PRO A 277 15.70 11.73 -1.94
C PRO A 277 15.33 10.44 -1.22
N ARG A 278 16.34 9.77 -0.66
CA ARG A 278 16.18 8.54 0.14
C ARG A 278 16.16 8.85 1.63
N GLN A 279 15.58 7.94 2.43
CA GLN A 279 15.53 8.06 3.89
C GLN A 279 16.92 8.07 4.53
N VAL A 280 17.86 7.33 3.93
CA VAL A 280 19.28 7.37 4.31
C VAL A 280 19.97 8.34 3.35
N PRO A 281 20.58 9.43 3.85
CA PRO A 281 21.26 10.41 3.01
C PRO A 281 22.55 9.82 2.40
N GLY A 282 22.88 10.31 1.20
CA GLY A 282 24.09 9.92 0.48
C GLY A 282 24.00 8.60 -0.30
N TRP A 283 25.14 8.18 -0.85
CA TRP A 283 25.24 7.01 -1.73
C TRP A 283 24.79 5.71 -1.07
N THR A 284 25.04 5.51 0.22
CA THR A 284 24.65 4.28 0.95
C THR A 284 23.14 4.01 0.92
N GLY A 285 22.32 5.05 0.93
CA GLY A 285 20.87 4.92 0.77
C GLY A 285 20.47 4.44 -0.62
N TRP A 286 21.15 4.94 -1.64
CA TRP A 286 20.97 4.53 -3.03
C TRP A 286 21.52 3.15 -3.32
N GLU A 287 22.72 2.83 -2.85
CA GLU A 287 23.35 1.52 -2.98
C GLU A 287 22.41 0.41 -2.47
N ASN A 288 21.84 0.59 -1.27
CA ASN A 288 20.87 -0.34 -0.71
C ASN A 288 19.54 -0.37 -1.47
N ALA A 289 19.12 0.75 -2.06
CA ALA A 289 17.91 0.81 -2.87
C ALA A 289 18.10 0.08 -4.22
N LEU A 290 19.23 0.32 -4.88
CA LEU A 290 19.62 -0.31 -6.14
C LEU A 290 19.81 -1.81 -5.95
N LYS A 291 20.59 -2.25 -4.95
CA LYS A 291 20.75 -3.69 -4.64
C LYS A 291 19.41 -4.40 -4.44
N ARG A 292 18.48 -3.78 -3.70
CA ARG A 292 17.12 -4.31 -3.51
C ARG A 292 16.26 -4.26 -4.78
N ALA A 293 16.48 -3.28 -5.64
CA ALA A 293 15.78 -3.17 -6.92
C ALA A 293 16.27 -4.25 -7.89
N THR A 294 17.58 -4.48 -7.99
CA THR A 294 18.19 -5.55 -8.81
C THR A 294 17.71 -6.92 -8.35
N VAL A 295 17.75 -7.23 -7.04
CA VAL A 295 17.26 -8.52 -6.53
C VAL A 295 15.77 -8.72 -6.82
N ARG A 296 14.94 -7.70 -6.62
CA ARG A 296 13.51 -7.79 -6.93
C ARG A 296 13.24 -7.92 -8.42
N GLY A 297 13.95 -7.16 -9.26
CA GLY A 297 13.84 -7.28 -10.71
C GLY A 297 14.22 -8.67 -11.18
N GLN A 298 15.30 -9.24 -10.68
CA GLN A 298 15.71 -10.61 -11.01
C GLN A 298 14.72 -11.68 -10.50
N GLN A 299 14.14 -11.49 -9.30
CA GLN A 299 13.09 -12.36 -8.78
C GLN A 299 11.81 -12.28 -9.63
N ASP A 300 11.41 -11.08 -10.02
CA ASP A 300 10.23 -10.86 -10.87
C ASP A 300 10.43 -11.44 -12.28
N LEU A 301 11.62 -11.27 -12.86
CA LEU A 301 11.99 -11.85 -14.16
C LEU A 301 12.05 -13.38 -14.09
N SER A 302 12.69 -13.94 -13.08
CA SER A 302 12.75 -15.40 -12.90
C SER A 302 11.37 -16.00 -12.60
N GLN A 303 10.49 -15.28 -11.89
CA GLN A 303 9.10 -15.69 -11.74
C GLN A 303 8.37 -15.70 -13.09
N LEU A 304 8.52 -14.66 -13.90
CA LEU A 304 7.89 -14.59 -15.22
C LEU A 304 8.39 -15.70 -16.16
N VAL A 305 9.69 -15.98 -16.13
CA VAL A 305 10.30 -17.11 -16.85
C VAL A 305 9.70 -18.45 -16.42
N ARG A 306 9.41 -18.65 -15.13
CA ARG A 306 8.74 -19.88 -14.66
C ARG A 306 7.27 -19.95 -15.02
N GLU A 307 6.59 -18.80 -15.10
CA GLU A 307 5.17 -18.73 -15.44
C GLU A 307 4.91 -18.97 -16.93
N SER A 308 5.82 -18.57 -17.83
CA SER A 308 5.62 -18.69 -19.28
C SER A 308 6.93 -18.94 -20.04
N PRO A 309 7.63 -20.06 -19.78
CA PRO A 309 8.96 -20.33 -20.33
C PRO A 309 8.94 -20.60 -21.84
N ALA A 310 7.90 -21.28 -22.33
CA ALA A 310 7.80 -21.65 -23.74
C ALA A 310 7.53 -20.43 -24.63
N GLU A 311 6.63 -19.53 -24.20
CA GLU A 311 6.32 -18.31 -24.95
C GLU A 311 7.51 -17.34 -25.02
N LEU A 312 8.27 -17.20 -23.92
CA LEU A 312 9.49 -16.37 -23.90
C LEU A 312 10.59 -16.96 -24.79
N LEU A 313 10.76 -18.29 -24.78
CA LEU A 313 11.72 -18.96 -25.63
C LEU A 313 11.35 -18.84 -27.11
N LEU A 314 10.05 -18.91 -27.44
CA LEU A 314 9.56 -18.70 -28.80
C LEU A 314 9.87 -17.28 -29.29
N ILE A 315 9.56 -16.24 -28.48
CA ILE A 315 9.86 -14.84 -28.81
C ILE A 315 11.37 -14.66 -29.06
N TRP A 316 12.22 -15.19 -28.17
CA TRP A 316 13.65 -15.12 -28.32
C TRP A 316 14.16 -15.85 -29.58
N ALA A 317 13.66 -17.05 -29.85
CA ALA A 317 14.06 -17.84 -31.01
C ALA A 317 13.62 -17.21 -32.34
N THR A 318 12.46 -16.55 -32.37
CA THR A 318 11.97 -15.85 -33.58
C THR A 318 12.83 -14.65 -33.95
N GLN A 319 13.34 -13.89 -32.97
CA GLN A 319 14.13 -12.68 -33.21
C GLN A 319 15.64 -12.96 -33.39
N HIS A 320 16.16 -14.05 -32.82
CA HIS A 320 17.59 -14.41 -32.97
C HIS A 320 17.99 -14.76 -34.42
N GLY A 321 17.04 -15.13 -35.29
CA GLY A 321 17.27 -15.36 -36.73
C GLY A 321 18.19 -16.54 -37.09
N GLY A 322 18.67 -17.32 -36.10
CA GLY A 322 19.63 -18.42 -36.27
C GLY A 322 19.03 -19.84 -36.25
N PHE A 323 17.73 -19.97 -35.98
CA PHE A 323 17.05 -21.26 -35.83
C PHE A 323 16.23 -21.62 -37.08
N GLY A 324 16.27 -22.89 -37.48
CA GLY A 324 15.48 -23.38 -38.62
C GLY A 324 13.97 -23.37 -38.33
N PRO A 325 13.12 -23.31 -39.38
CA PRO A 325 11.65 -23.22 -39.23
C PRO A 325 11.06 -24.42 -38.47
N GLU A 326 11.75 -25.56 -38.48
CA GLU A 326 11.37 -26.76 -37.71
C GLU A 326 11.40 -26.53 -36.19
N ILE A 327 12.34 -25.71 -35.68
CA ILE A 327 12.46 -25.41 -34.25
C ILE A 327 11.34 -24.48 -33.81
N ILE A 328 11.05 -23.45 -34.62
CA ILE A 328 9.98 -22.49 -34.36
C ILE A 328 8.62 -23.21 -34.36
N ALA A 329 8.35 -24.03 -35.39
CA ALA A 329 7.10 -24.78 -35.48
C ALA A 329 6.91 -25.78 -34.33
N ALA A 330 7.99 -26.42 -33.86
CA ALA A 330 7.92 -27.33 -32.72
C ALA A 330 7.67 -26.60 -31.39
N LEU A 331 8.21 -25.39 -31.23
CA LEU A 331 7.94 -24.52 -30.08
C LEU A 331 6.51 -23.95 -30.12
N GLU A 332 6.02 -23.55 -31.29
CA GLU A 332 4.63 -23.12 -31.50
C GLU A 332 3.65 -24.22 -31.12
N HIS A 333 3.86 -25.45 -31.62
CA HIS A 333 3.02 -26.59 -31.29
C HIS A 333 3.02 -26.91 -29.78
N HIS A 334 4.19 -26.82 -29.12
CA HIS A 334 4.28 -27.01 -27.68
C HIS A 334 3.52 -25.91 -26.91
N CYS A 335 3.61 -24.66 -27.37
CA CYS A 335 2.85 -23.54 -26.82
C CYS A 335 1.34 -23.72 -27.03
N ASP A 336 0.90 -24.32 -28.14
CA ASP A 336 -0.51 -24.64 -28.40
C ASP A 336 -1.10 -25.66 -27.43
N GLU A 337 -0.31 -26.64 -27.02
CA GLU A 337 -0.78 -27.66 -26.08
C GLU A 337 -0.71 -27.22 -24.60
N HIS A 338 0.24 -26.35 -24.24
CA HIS A 338 0.59 -26.11 -22.82
C HIS A 338 0.43 -24.65 -22.35
N ALA A 339 0.27 -23.68 -23.25
CA ALA A 339 0.10 -22.28 -22.84
C ALA A 339 -1.32 -22.00 -22.32
N THR A 340 -1.43 -20.96 -21.49
CA THR A 340 -2.72 -20.44 -21.00
C THR A 340 -3.59 -20.00 -22.19
N THR A 341 -4.77 -20.61 -22.34
CA THR A 341 -5.74 -20.25 -23.38
C THR A 341 -6.29 -18.83 -23.13
N VAL A 342 -6.31 -18.00 -24.17
CA VAL A 342 -6.94 -16.67 -24.11
C VAL A 342 -8.46 -16.84 -24.15
N ASP A 343 -9.16 -16.25 -23.18
CA ASP A 343 -10.61 -16.21 -23.19
C ASP A 343 -11.12 -15.17 -24.20
N GLU A 344 -12.19 -15.51 -24.93
CA GLU A 344 -12.74 -14.69 -26.01
C GLU A 344 -13.22 -13.34 -25.47
N GLU A 345 -13.84 -13.33 -24.27
CA GLU A 345 -14.27 -12.11 -23.60
C GLU A 345 -13.09 -11.21 -23.16
N ASP A 346 -11.99 -11.82 -22.68
CA ASP A 346 -10.79 -11.08 -22.28
C ASP A 346 -10.02 -10.50 -23.49
N PHE A 347 -10.07 -11.16 -24.64
CA PHE A 347 -9.56 -10.63 -25.91
C PHE A 347 -10.40 -9.44 -26.37
N ILE A 348 -11.73 -9.58 -26.42
CA ILE A 348 -12.65 -8.53 -26.85
C ILE A 348 -12.53 -7.31 -25.93
N ARG A 349 -12.42 -7.49 -24.62
CA ARG A 349 -12.25 -6.40 -23.67
C ARG A 349 -10.97 -5.59 -23.95
N ARG A 350 -9.85 -6.26 -24.23
CA ARG A 350 -8.55 -5.61 -24.48
C ARG A 350 -8.53 -4.83 -25.79
N TRP A 351 -9.17 -5.34 -26.83
CA TRP A 351 -9.17 -4.75 -28.17
C TRP A 351 -10.46 -3.98 -28.49
N SER A 352 -11.29 -3.69 -27.49
CA SER A 352 -12.63 -3.09 -27.65
C SER A 352 -12.65 -1.75 -28.39
N ASP A 353 -11.58 -0.95 -28.27
CA ASP A 353 -11.47 0.35 -28.96
C ASP A 353 -11.27 0.23 -30.48
N LEU A 354 -10.79 -0.93 -30.95
CA LEU A 354 -10.50 -1.22 -32.36
C LEU A 354 -11.49 -2.20 -32.99
N LEU A 355 -12.30 -2.88 -32.18
CA LEU A 355 -13.30 -3.86 -32.64
C LEU A 355 -14.64 -3.18 -32.96
N THR A 356 -15.15 -3.41 -34.16
CA THR A 356 -16.51 -3.00 -34.52
C THR A 356 -17.56 -4.00 -34.03
N THR A 357 -18.80 -3.57 -33.82
CA THR A 357 -19.91 -4.46 -33.42
C THR A 357 -20.08 -5.72 -34.29
N PRO A 358 -19.98 -5.68 -35.64
CA PRO A 358 -20.03 -6.90 -36.45
C PRO A 358 -18.83 -7.83 -36.22
N GLU A 359 -17.63 -7.30 -35.99
CA GLU A 359 -16.42 -8.08 -35.68
C GLU A 359 -16.50 -8.76 -34.30
N ILE A 360 -17.05 -8.07 -33.30
CA ILE A 360 -17.34 -8.65 -31.96
C ILE A 360 -18.34 -9.80 -32.09
N ASN A 361 -19.41 -9.60 -32.87
CA ASN A 361 -20.43 -10.62 -33.08
C ASN A 361 -19.89 -11.84 -33.84
N ALA A 362 -19.03 -11.62 -34.83
CA ALA A 362 -18.36 -12.69 -35.57
C ALA A 362 -17.39 -13.49 -34.68
N LEU A 363 -16.65 -12.82 -33.79
CA LEU A 363 -15.79 -13.48 -32.79
C LEU A 363 -16.57 -14.30 -31.77
N MET A 364 -17.76 -13.84 -31.37
CA MET A 364 -18.64 -14.51 -30.40
C MET A 364 -19.57 -15.58 -31.03
N GLY A 365 -19.53 -15.76 -32.35
CA GLY A 365 -20.35 -16.74 -33.06
C GLY A 365 -21.84 -16.38 -33.20
N PHE A 366 -22.19 -15.09 -33.13
CA PHE A 366 -23.56 -14.61 -33.37
C PHE A 366 -23.81 -14.38 -34.87
N ASP A 367 -24.33 -15.40 -35.56
CA ASP A 367 -24.85 -15.25 -36.92
C ASP A 367 -26.17 -14.46 -36.91
N TYR A 368 -26.17 -13.25 -37.47
CA TYR A 368 -27.41 -12.66 -37.98
C TYR A 368 -27.69 -13.30 -39.34
N ALA A 369 -28.70 -14.16 -39.39
CA ALA A 369 -29.45 -14.36 -40.62
C ALA A 369 -30.04 -12.98 -41.00
N ASP A 370 -29.49 -12.37 -42.03
CA ASP A 370 -30.07 -11.18 -42.68
C ASP A 370 -31.44 -11.57 -43.26
N ASP A 371 -32.47 -11.46 -42.43
CA ASP A 371 -33.87 -11.36 -42.85
C ASP A 371 -34.45 -10.09 -42.22
N HIS A 372 -34.33 -8.97 -42.94
CA HIS A 372 -35.30 -7.88 -42.84
C HIS A 372 -35.86 -7.61 -44.24
N PRO A 373 -37.19 -7.74 -44.42
CA PRO A 373 -37.83 -7.52 -45.71
C PRO A 373 -38.00 -6.03 -45.96
N ALA A 374 -37.41 -5.51 -47.04
CA ALA A 374 -37.80 -4.23 -47.61
C ALA A 374 -38.80 -4.47 -48.74
N THR A 375 -40.07 -4.23 -48.43
CA THR A 375 -41.21 -4.11 -49.34
C THR A 375 -40.90 -3.26 -50.58
N ALA A 376 -41.06 -3.82 -51.77
CA ALA A 376 -41.45 -3.09 -52.98
C ALA A 376 -42.14 -4.02 -53.99
N THR A 377 -43.41 -3.71 -54.24
CA THR A 377 -44.38 -4.30 -55.16
C THR A 377 -43.91 -4.36 -56.62
N THR A 378 -44.08 -5.50 -57.32
CA THR A 378 -44.82 -5.64 -58.60
C THR A 378 -44.78 -7.07 -59.21
N THR A 379 -45.96 -7.70 -59.24
CA THR A 379 -46.62 -8.42 -60.38
C THR A 379 -45.99 -9.66 -61.05
N ASN A 380 -46.72 -10.80 -60.91
CA ASN A 380 -46.94 -11.97 -61.79
C ASN A 380 -45.76 -12.55 -62.61
N ASP A 381 -45.53 -13.87 -62.72
CA ASP A 381 -46.50 -14.92 -63.09
C ASP A 381 -45.82 -16.32 -63.04
N LEU A 382 -46.64 -17.38 -62.92
CA LEU A 382 -46.42 -18.81 -63.29
C LEU A 382 -45.48 -19.75 -62.48
N ALA A 383 -46.14 -20.73 -61.82
CA ALA A 383 -45.68 -22.08 -61.46
C ALA A 383 -45.38 -22.96 -62.73
N PRO A 384 -44.95 -24.27 -62.70
CA PRO A 384 -45.05 -25.25 -61.60
C PRO A 384 -43.94 -26.34 -61.40
N THR A 385 -43.93 -26.92 -60.19
CA THR A 385 -43.90 -28.35 -59.78
C THR A 385 -42.88 -29.39 -60.32
N SER A 386 -42.21 -30.08 -59.36
CA SER A 386 -41.92 -31.56 -59.30
C SER A 386 -41.13 -31.83 -58.00
N VAL A 387 -41.62 -32.43 -56.90
CA VAL A 387 -42.10 -33.79 -56.54
C VAL A 387 -41.05 -34.93 -56.60
N ASP A 388 -40.74 -35.44 -55.39
CA ASP A 388 -40.33 -36.79 -54.92
C ASP A 388 -39.01 -37.47 -55.36
N HIS A 389 -38.18 -37.86 -54.38
CA HIS A 389 -38.29 -39.19 -53.74
C HIS A 389 -37.36 -39.38 -52.52
N SER A 390 -37.93 -39.97 -51.46
CA SER A 390 -37.29 -40.59 -50.28
C SER A 390 -36.66 -41.97 -50.66
N PRO A 391 -35.84 -42.65 -49.82
CA PRO A 391 -36.37 -43.31 -48.62
C PRO A 391 -35.42 -43.41 -47.39
N ALA A 392 -36.05 -43.61 -46.23
CA ALA A 392 -35.47 -43.95 -44.94
C ALA A 392 -34.83 -45.36 -44.90
N THR A 393 -33.81 -45.56 -44.06
CA THR A 393 -33.48 -46.89 -43.48
C THR A 393 -32.77 -46.77 -42.12
N ALA A 394 -33.41 -47.40 -41.13
CA ALA A 394 -32.93 -48.14 -39.95
C ALA A 394 -32.02 -47.51 -38.88
N SER A 395 -32.58 -47.54 -37.67
CA SER A 395 -31.94 -47.42 -36.36
C SER A 395 -31.09 -48.66 -36.02
N GLN A 396 -29.91 -48.46 -35.41
CA GLN A 396 -29.15 -49.52 -34.72
C GLN A 396 -28.73 -49.09 -33.29
N PRO A 397 -28.59 -50.04 -32.36
CA PRO A 397 -28.69 -49.82 -30.91
C PRO A 397 -27.36 -49.50 -30.22
N THR A 398 -27.47 -48.74 -29.13
CA THR A 398 -26.43 -48.33 -28.19
C THR A 398 -25.83 -49.52 -27.41
N PRO A 399 -24.49 -49.63 -27.26
CA PRO A 399 -23.87 -50.41 -26.19
C PRO A 399 -23.58 -49.55 -24.93
N PRO A 400 -23.59 -50.13 -23.72
CA PRO A 400 -23.60 -49.40 -22.46
C PRO A 400 -22.25 -48.78 -22.08
N SER A 401 -22.34 -47.63 -21.41
CA SER A 401 -21.23 -46.85 -20.86
C SER A 401 -20.44 -47.64 -19.81
N THR A 402 -19.16 -47.87 -20.08
CA THR A 402 -18.17 -48.31 -19.09
C THR A 402 -17.76 -47.09 -18.27
N ALA A 403 -17.98 -47.15 -16.95
CA ALA A 403 -17.61 -46.10 -16.02
C ALA A 403 -16.09 -45.86 -16.02
N SER A 404 -15.66 -44.67 -16.41
CA SER A 404 -14.32 -44.16 -16.14
C SER A 404 -14.22 -43.71 -14.67
N PRO A 405 -13.09 -43.98 -13.99
CA PRO A 405 -12.91 -43.64 -12.58
C PRO A 405 -12.82 -42.12 -12.39
N THR A 406 -13.49 -41.62 -11.35
CA THR A 406 -13.41 -40.24 -10.87
C THR A 406 -11.94 -39.88 -10.58
N PRO A 407 -11.36 -38.85 -11.21
CA PRO A 407 -10.03 -38.37 -10.83
C PRO A 407 -10.11 -37.72 -9.45
N THR A 408 -9.29 -38.22 -8.54
CA THR A 408 -8.94 -37.59 -7.26
C THR A 408 -8.49 -36.14 -7.51
N PRO A 409 -8.98 -35.14 -6.74
CA PRO A 409 -8.53 -33.76 -6.91
C PRO A 409 -7.03 -33.65 -6.65
N ALA A 410 -6.29 -33.14 -7.64
CA ALA A 410 -4.89 -32.78 -7.49
C ALA A 410 -4.77 -31.62 -6.49
N VAL A 411 -3.88 -31.79 -5.51
CA VAL A 411 -3.53 -30.75 -4.52
C VAL A 411 -2.86 -29.59 -5.26
N VAL A 412 -3.56 -28.46 -5.34
CA VAL A 412 -3.01 -27.21 -5.88
C VAL A 412 -1.95 -26.66 -4.91
N PRO A 413 -0.75 -26.28 -5.37
CA PRO A 413 0.27 -25.69 -4.50
C PRO A 413 -0.17 -24.32 -3.95
N PRO A 414 0.17 -23.97 -2.69
CA PRO A 414 -0.33 -22.77 -2.04
C PRO A 414 0.22 -21.50 -2.71
N LYS A 415 -0.69 -20.60 -3.08
CA LYS A 415 -0.41 -19.29 -3.66
C LYS A 415 0.39 -18.43 -2.68
N PRO A 416 1.42 -17.67 -3.11
CA PRO A 416 2.22 -16.84 -2.20
C PRO A 416 1.36 -15.80 -1.46
N PRO A 417 1.69 -15.47 -0.20
CA PRO A 417 0.93 -14.51 0.60
C PRO A 417 0.98 -13.14 -0.06
N ARG A 418 -0.20 -12.59 -0.38
CA ARG A 418 -0.32 -11.19 -0.81
C ARG A 418 0.17 -10.27 0.33
N PRO A 419 0.85 -9.16 0.02
CA PRO A 419 1.27 -8.19 1.04
C PRO A 419 0.04 -7.73 1.84
N ALA A 420 0.20 -7.66 3.15
CA ALA A 420 -0.86 -7.27 4.08
C ALA A 420 -1.52 -5.96 3.61
N SER A 421 -2.85 -5.97 3.48
CA SER A 421 -3.64 -4.80 3.09
C SER A 421 -3.28 -3.62 3.99
N VAL A 422 -2.82 -2.52 3.41
CA VAL A 422 -2.49 -1.32 4.18
C VAL A 422 -3.80 -0.57 4.38
N ILE A 423 -4.39 -0.71 5.58
CA ILE A 423 -5.71 -0.15 5.97
C ILE A 423 -5.84 1.32 5.54
N TRP A 424 -4.77 2.10 5.70
CA TRP A 424 -4.74 3.50 5.29
C TRP A 424 -4.96 3.70 3.79
N ARG A 425 -4.26 2.94 2.95
CA ARG A 425 -4.24 3.10 1.49
C ARG A 425 -5.45 2.45 0.82
N ASP A 426 -5.86 1.30 1.34
CA ASP A 426 -6.90 0.48 0.72
C ASP A 426 -8.32 0.88 1.17
N HIS A 427 -8.47 1.53 2.33
CA HIS A 427 -9.79 1.80 2.93
C HIS A 427 -9.97 3.24 3.40
N ILE A 428 -9.00 3.83 4.13
CA ILE A 428 -9.20 5.17 4.74
C ILE A 428 -9.04 6.29 3.71
N GLN A 429 -7.98 6.26 2.90
CA GLN A 429 -7.70 7.29 1.90
C GLN A 429 -8.82 7.40 0.85
N PRO A 430 -9.29 6.31 0.20
CA PRO A 430 -10.36 6.39 -0.80
C PRO A 430 -11.66 6.93 -0.18
N TRP A 431 -11.99 6.48 1.03
CA TRP A 431 -13.18 6.92 1.75
C TRP A 431 -13.16 8.41 2.09
N LEU A 432 -12.01 8.93 2.56
CA LEU A 432 -11.86 10.35 2.92
C LEU A 432 -11.94 11.23 1.68
N THR A 433 -11.37 10.78 0.56
CA THR A 433 -11.46 11.49 -0.72
C THR A 433 -12.88 11.50 -1.29
N GLU A 434 -13.62 10.40 -1.17
CA GLU A 434 -15.02 10.31 -1.62
C GLU A 434 -15.99 11.13 -0.77
N ASN A 435 -15.71 11.27 0.54
CA ASN A 435 -16.63 11.88 1.51
C ASN A 435 -16.11 13.20 2.10
N TRP A 436 -15.13 13.86 1.46
CA TRP A 436 -14.45 15.05 2.01
C TRP A 436 -15.40 16.19 2.36
N PHE A 437 -16.40 16.48 1.52
CA PHE A 437 -17.39 17.54 1.80
C PHE A 437 -18.25 17.25 3.03
N LEU A 438 -18.54 15.98 3.30
CA LEU A 438 -19.30 15.56 4.47
C LEU A 438 -18.46 15.69 5.75
N VAL A 439 -17.18 15.31 5.67
CA VAL A 439 -16.22 15.51 6.76
C VAL A 439 -16.02 17.01 7.04
N ALA A 440 -15.81 17.83 6.01
CA ALA A 440 -15.72 19.28 6.12
C ALA A 440 -16.99 19.89 6.73
N GLY A 441 -18.19 19.43 6.34
CA GLY A 441 -19.46 19.87 6.92
C GLY A 441 -19.58 19.55 8.41
N ILE A 442 -19.17 18.35 8.83
CA ILE A 442 -19.14 17.97 10.26
C ILE A 442 -18.11 18.82 11.03
N VAL A 443 -16.91 18.98 10.49
CA VAL A 443 -15.85 19.80 11.12
C VAL A 443 -16.29 21.26 11.24
N MET A 444 -16.94 21.81 10.21
CA MET A 444 -17.47 23.17 10.23
C MET A 444 -18.64 23.31 11.20
N GLY A 445 -19.49 22.29 11.33
CA GLY A 445 -20.53 22.22 12.36
C GLY A 445 -19.97 22.18 13.78
N VAL A 446 -18.92 21.38 14.01
CA VAL A 446 -18.22 21.30 15.31
C VAL A 446 -17.49 22.61 15.61
N ALA A 447 -16.81 23.21 14.63
CA ALA A 447 -16.18 24.52 14.76
C ALA A 447 -17.20 25.62 15.07
N GLY A 448 -18.34 25.62 14.36
CA GLY A 448 -19.45 26.54 14.61
C GLY A 448 -20.06 26.37 16.00
N ALA A 449 -20.32 25.13 16.43
CA ALA A 449 -20.80 24.83 17.78
C ALA A 449 -19.78 25.20 18.86
N SER A 450 -18.48 25.04 18.59
CA SER A 450 -17.39 25.41 19.49
C SER A 450 -17.26 26.92 19.62
N LEU A 451 -17.36 27.66 18.51
CA LEU A 451 -17.38 29.12 18.50
C LEU A 451 -18.60 29.66 19.25
N LEU A 452 -19.78 29.05 19.02
CA LEU A 452 -21.01 29.39 19.72
C LEU A 452 -20.87 29.09 21.22
N SER A 453 -20.25 27.96 21.59
CA SER A 453 -19.98 27.58 22.97
C SER A 453 -19.06 28.57 23.67
N VAL A 454 -18.00 29.04 23.03
CA VAL A 454 -17.10 30.07 23.59
C VAL A 454 -17.85 31.39 23.78
N TRP A 455 -18.68 31.78 22.80
CA TRP A 455 -19.45 33.02 22.88
C TRP A 455 -20.55 32.97 23.95
N LEU A 456 -21.18 31.82 24.16
CA LEU A 456 -22.23 31.60 25.16
C LEU A 456 -21.69 31.24 26.55
N TRP A 457 -20.38 31.00 26.70
CA TRP A 457 -19.78 30.51 27.95
C TRP A 457 -19.88 31.53 29.09
N ASP A 458 -19.72 32.81 28.79
CA ASP A 458 -19.83 33.91 29.76
C ASP A 458 -21.27 34.41 29.98
N SER A 459 -22.26 33.70 29.44
CA SER A 459 -23.69 34.06 29.57
C SER A 459 -24.32 33.56 30.89
N VAL A 460 -25.53 34.04 31.18
CA VAL A 460 -26.33 33.65 32.37
C VAL A 460 -26.39 32.12 32.51
N PRO A 461 -26.29 31.54 33.74
CA PRO A 461 -26.29 30.10 33.97
C PRO A 461 -27.41 29.33 33.27
N LEU A 462 -28.59 29.94 33.12
CA LEU A 462 -29.70 29.37 32.35
C LEU A 462 -29.29 29.07 30.90
N ILE A 463 -28.62 29.99 30.23
CA ILE A 463 -28.19 29.84 28.84
C ILE A 463 -27.09 28.76 28.75
N ARG A 464 -26.11 28.79 29.65
CA ARG A 464 -24.98 27.86 29.70
C ARG A 464 -25.41 26.41 29.98
N PHE A 465 -26.38 26.19 30.86
CA PHE A 465 -26.76 24.86 31.32
C PHE A 465 -28.10 24.33 30.77
N THR A 466 -28.87 25.14 30.03
CA THR A 466 -30.11 24.68 29.38
C THR A 466 -30.14 24.90 27.87
N VAL A 467 -29.80 26.11 27.40
CA VAL A 467 -29.90 26.44 25.96
C VAL A 467 -28.76 25.80 25.16
N LEU A 468 -27.51 25.97 25.60
CA LEU A 468 -26.35 25.39 24.92
C LEU A 468 -26.42 23.85 24.86
N PRO A 469 -26.77 23.14 25.95
CA PRO A 469 -26.92 21.68 25.91
C PRO A 469 -28.08 21.21 25.04
N ALA A 470 -29.22 21.93 25.06
CA ALA A 470 -30.35 21.62 24.20
C ALA A 470 -30.01 21.83 22.71
N LEU A 471 -29.23 22.86 22.38
CA LEU A 471 -28.71 23.06 21.01
C LEU A 471 -27.77 21.95 20.59
N LEU A 472 -26.86 21.53 21.46
CA LEU A 472 -25.91 20.45 21.17
C LEU A 472 -26.62 19.10 20.97
N ALA A 473 -27.56 18.77 21.86
CA ALA A 473 -28.38 17.57 21.77
C ALA A 473 -29.27 17.62 20.51
N GLY A 474 -29.90 18.77 20.25
CA GLY A 474 -30.71 19.01 19.06
C GLY A 474 -29.92 18.86 17.76
N PHE A 475 -28.71 19.42 17.70
CA PHE A 475 -27.79 19.25 16.57
C PHE A 475 -27.42 17.78 16.36
N THR A 476 -27.09 17.07 17.44
CA THR A 476 -26.74 15.64 17.38
C THR A 476 -27.90 14.80 16.83
N LEU A 477 -29.13 15.06 17.30
CA LEU A 477 -30.35 14.44 16.79
C LEU A 477 -30.61 14.80 15.33
N ALA A 478 -30.38 16.07 14.94
CA ALA A 478 -30.59 16.56 13.58
C ALA A 478 -29.64 15.88 12.58
N VAL A 479 -28.35 15.70 12.93
CA VAL A 479 -27.38 14.98 12.09
C VAL A 479 -27.85 13.55 11.81
N ALA A 480 -28.32 12.83 12.82
CA ALA A 480 -28.85 11.47 12.64
C ALA A 480 -30.18 11.46 11.86
N PHE A 481 -31.02 12.48 12.03
CA PHE A 481 -32.26 12.64 11.28
C PHE A 481 -31.99 12.89 9.79
N VAL A 482 -31.04 13.77 9.46
CA VAL A 482 -30.60 14.03 8.07
C VAL A 482 -30.12 12.74 7.42
N GLY A 483 -29.31 11.94 8.12
CA GLY A 483 -28.90 10.62 7.63
C GLY A 483 -30.09 9.69 7.30
N SER A 484 -31.14 9.72 8.13
CA SER A 484 -32.36 8.93 7.91
C SER A 484 -33.26 9.50 6.82
N TRP A 485 -33.25 10.81 6.62
CA TRP A 485 -33.97 11.47 5.54
C TRP A 485 -33.33 11.18 4.18
N ILE A 486 -32.01 11.28 4.08
CA ILE A 486 -31.24 10.99 2.87
C ILE A 486 -31.43 9.52 2.43
N GLU A 487 -31.39 8.58 3.38
CA GLU A 487 -31.59 7.15 3.08
C GLU A 487 -33.00 6.84 2.55
N ARG A 488 -34.02 7.63 2.94
CA ARG A 488 -35.39 7.46 2.42
C ARG A 488 -35.55 7.96 0.98
N GLN A 489 -34.64 8.81 0.48
CA GLN A 489 -34.73 9.37 -0.88
C GLN A 489 -34.18 8.39 -1.93
N ASP A 490 -33.08 7.69 -1.64
CA ASP A 490 -32.51 6.67 -2.53
C ASP A 490 -31.72 5.62 -1.72
N LEU A 491 -31.89 4.34 -2.07
CA LEU A 491 -31.18 3.20 -1.51
C LEU A 491 -29.65 3.31 -1.74
N LYS A 492 -29.22 4.03 -2.78
CA LYS A 492 -27.79 4.31 -3.05
C LYS A 492 -27.12 5.09 -1.91
N PHE A 493 -27.88 5.84 -1.10
CA PHE A 493 -27.32 6.65 -0.01
C PHE A 493 -27.33 5.96 1.37
N ARG A 494 -27.57 4.64 1.44
CA ARG A 494 -27.43 3.86 2.69
C ARG A 494 -26.07 4.03 3.36
N GLY A 495 -25.00 4.14 2.56
CA GLY A 495 -23.65 4.43 3.05
C GLY A 495 -23.58 5.77 3.78
N THR A 496 -24.01 6.85 3.12
CA THR A 496 -24.05 8.21 3.68
C THR A 496 -24.90 8.31 4.94
N GLY A 497 -26.07 7.65 4.96
CA GLY A 497 -26.93 7.59 6.15
C GLY A 497 -26.26 6.88 7.34
N THR A 498 -25.50 5.82 7.08
CA THR A 498 -24.71 5.10 8.10
C THR A 498 -23.60 5.98 8.68
N VAL A 499 -22.89 6.73 7.82
CA VAL A 499 -21.84 7.67 8.25
C VAL A 499 -22.42 8.79 9.11
N MET A 500 -23.55 9.39 8.72
CA MET A 500 -24.22 10.44 9.51
C MET A 500 -24.63 9.96 10.91
N ARG A 501 -25.12 8.73 11.03
CA ARG A 501 -25.42 8.13 12.35
C ARG A 501 -24.15 7.88 13.16
N GLY A 502 -23.07 7.44 12.51
CA GLY A 502 -21.76 7.29 13.15
C GLY A 502 -21.22 8.62 13.68
N ALA A 503 -21.36 9.70 12.91
CA ALA A 503 -20.99 11.06 13.32
C ALA A 503 -21.82 11.54 14.51
N ALA A 504 -23.14 11.29 14.50
CA ALA A 504 -23.99 11.62 15.64
C ALA A 504 -23.58 10.85 16.92
N ILE A 505 -23.21 9.57 16.79
CA ILE A 505 -22.68 8.78 17.90
C ILE A 505 -21.35 9.36 18.42
N ALA A 506 -20.45 9.79 17.54
CA ALA A 506 -19.18 10.40 17.91
C ALA A 506 -19.31 11.76 18.62
N LEU A 507 -20.47 12.42 18.54
CA LEU A 507 -20.78 13.65 19.27
C LEU A 507 -21.34 13.37 20.68
N LEU A 508 -21.72 12.12 20.99
CA LEU A 508 -22.31 11.78 22.29
C LEU A 508 -21.37 12.06 23.48
N PRO A 509 -20.07 11.75 23.44
CA PRO A 509 -19.19 12.05 24.58
C PRO A 509 -19.22 13.53 24.96
N LEU A 510 -19.25 14.41 23.97
CA LEU A 510 -19.35 15.87 24.15
C LEU A 510 -20.69 16.27 24.79
N ASN A 511 -21.79 15.64 24.37
CA ASN A 511 -23.10 15.85 24.99
C ASN A 511 -23.10 15.44 26.47
N PHE A 512 -22.56 14.26 26.79
CA PHE A 512 -22.50 13.75 28.16
C PHE A 512 -21.56 14.59 29.06
N MET A 513 -20.55 15.25 28.48
CA MET A 513 -19.66 16.18 29.18
C MET A 513 -20.38 17.42 29.74
N VAL A 514 -21.51 17.84 29.18
CA VAL A 514 -22.29 18.96 29.77
C VAL A 514 -22.68 18.66 31.22
N VAL A 515 -23.05 17.41 31.51
CA VAL A 515 -23.46 16.99 32.85
C VAL A 515 -22.28 16.99 33.81
N SER A 516 -21.08 16.74 33.30
CA SER A 516 -19.84 16.87 34.06
C SER A 516 -19.49 18.34 34.36
N LEU A 517 -19.72 19.25 33.42
CA LEU A 517 -19.52 20.69 33.61
C LEU A 517 -20.51 21.28 34.63
N LEU A 518 -21.78 20.87 34.58
CA LEU A 518 -22.78 21.26 35.58
C LEU A 518 -22.40 20.77 36.99
N ALA A 519 -21.84 19.57 37.07
CA ALA A 519 -21.33 19.00 38.32
C ALA A 519 -20.08 19.71 38.87
N GLY A 520 -19.38 20.53 38.08
CA GLY A 520 -18.24 21.34 38.52
C GLY A 520 -18.62 22.71 39.11
N GLU A 521 -19.84 23.19 38.91
CA GLU A 521 -20.25 24.55 39.29
C GLU A 521 -20.59 24.65 40.78
N GLU A 522 -20.02 25.62 41.51
CA GLU A 522 -20.19 25.77 42.97
C GLU A 522 -21.40 26.62 43.38
N THR A 523 -21.96 27.39 42.45
CA THR A 523 -22.91 28.49 42.74
C THR A 523 -24.40 28.12 42.69
N LEU A 524 -24.74 26.85 42.42
CA LEU A 524 -26.11 26.38 42.22
C LEU A 524 -26.73 25.73 43.46
N ASP A 525 -27.83 26.30 43.95
CA ASP A 525 -28.69 25.67 44.97
C ASP A 525 -29.30 24.36 44.43
N ASN A 526 -29.33 23.30 45.25
CA ASN A 526 -29.85 21.96 44.90
C ASN A 526 -29.14 21.28 43.70
N LYS A 527 -27.85 21.53 43.51
CA LYS A 527 -26.99 20.95 42.46
C LYS A 527 -27.16 19.44 42.25
N SER A 528 -27.23 18.64 43.32
CA SER A 528 -27.36 17.18 43.22
C SER A 528 -28.62 16.73 42.50
N VAL A 529 -29.74 17.44 42.70
CA VAL A 529 -31.03 17.15 42.06
C VAL A 529 -30.96 17.48 40.57
N PHE A 530 -30.38 18.62 40.20
CA PHE A 530 -30.24 19.01 38.80
C PHE A 530 -29.29 18.10 38.02
N VAL A 531 -28.13 17.75 38.60
CA VAL A 531 -27.17 16.82 37.99
C VAL A 531 -27.80 15.44 37.79
N ALA A 532 -28.52 14.91 38.80
CA ALA A 532 -29.20 13.63 38.69
C ALA A 532 -30.34 13.64 37.67
N ALA A 533 -31.16 14.70 37.65
CA ALA A 533 -32.26 14.85 36.70
C ALA A 533 -31.74 14.97 35.26
N MET A 534 -30.69 15.76 35.03
CA MET A 534 -30.10 15.93 33.71
C MET A 534 -29.40 14.65 33.25
N GLY A 535 -28.65 13.97 34.13
CA GLY A 535 -28.06 12.66 33.83
C GLY A 535 -29.10 11.63 33.42
N LEU A 536 -30.20 11.51 34.17
CA LEU A 536 -31.31 10.61 33.83
C LEU A 536 -31.95 10.98 32.49
N ALA A 537 -32.19 12.27 32.24
CA ALA A 537 -32.76 12.75 30.98
C ALA A 537 -31.86 12.37 29.79
N TYR A 538 -30.55 12.55 29.91
CA TYR A 538 -29.58 12.18 28.86
C TYR A 538 -29.55 10.67 28.61
N VAL A 539 -29.54 9.86 29.67
CA VAL A 539 -29.58 8.40 29.55
C VAL A 539 -30.85 7.93 28.83
N LEU A 540 -32.00 8.53 29.15
CA LEU A 540 -33.28 8.17 28.51
C LEU A 540 -33.35 8.64 27.05
N ILE A 541 -33.05 9.91 26.79
CA ILE A 541 -33.13 10.50 25.44
C ILE A 541 -32.13 9.83 24.51
N PHE A 542 -30.84 9.78 24.90
CA PHE A 542 -29.82 9.19 24.06
C PHE A 542 -29.86 7.66 24.06
N GLY A 543 -30.35 7.01 25.12
CA GLY A 543 -30.62 5.58 25.11
C GLY A 543 -31.69 5.20 24.07
N TRP A 544 -32.78 5.98 24.00
CA TRP A 544 -33.79 5.82 22.96
C TRP A 544 -33.25 6.14 21.56
N ALA A 545 -32.49 7.25 21.42
CA ALA A 545 -31.93 7.67 20.15
C ALA A 545 -30.91 6.65 19.61
N LEU A 546 -29.97 6.18 20.44
CA LEU A 546 -29.01 5.14 20.11
C LEU A 546 -29.69 3.85 19.65
N ARG A 547 -30.73 3.41 20.38
CA ARG A 547 -31.53 2.25 19.98
C ARG A 547 -32.12 2.45 18.58
N SER A 548 -32.69 3.62 18.32
CA SER A 548 -33.26 3.96 17.00
C SER A 548 -32.21 3.99 15.90
N TRP A 549 -31.03 4.58 16.16
CA TRP A 549 -29.95 4.71 15.18
C TRP A 549 -29.31 3.37 14.86
N CYS A 550 -29.01 2.56 15.87
CA CYS A 550 -28.46 1.22 15.68
C CYS A 550 -29.46 0.31 14.94
N ARG A 551 -30.76 0.40 15.29
CA ARG A 551 -31.82 -0.35 14.58
C ARG A 551 -31.92 0.03 13.11
N ALA A 552 -31.75 1.31 12.79
CA ALA A 552 -31.81 1.79 11.41
C ALA A 552 -30.68 1.25 10.53
N VAL A 553 -29.51 0.93 11.12
CA VAL A 553 -28.39 0.32 10.38
C VAL A 553 -28.59 -1.18 10.21
N HIS A 554 -28.94 -1.89 11.29
CA HIS A 554 -29.30 -3.31 11.24
C HIS A 554 -30.13 -3.66 12.47
N GLU A 555 -31.30 -4.28 12.29
CA GLU A 555 -32.26 -4.50 13.38
C GLU A 555 -31.71 -5.29 14.59
N PRO A 556 -30.93 -6.37 14.40
CA PRO A 556 -30.23 -7.09 15.48
C PRO A 556 -29.27 -6.24 16.33
N LEU A 557 -28.77 -5.10 15.83
CA LEU A 557 -27.83 -4.23 16.56
C LEU A 557 -28.53 -3.31 17.57
N ALA A 558 -29.86 -3.20 17.51
CA ALA A 558 -30.63 -2.18 18.23
C ALA A 558 -30.40 -2.18 19.75
N LEU A 559 -30.25 -3.36 20.37
CA LEU A 559 -30.02 -3.49 21.80
C LEU A 559 -28.54 -3.64 22.19
N PRO A 560 -27.77 -4.57 21.58
CA PRO A 560 -26.41 -4.84 22.05
C PRO A 560 -25.46 -3.66 21.80
N LEU A 561 -25.53 -3.04 20.61
CA LEU A 561 -24.67 -1.91 20.26
C LEU A 561 -25.09 -0.64 21.00
N ALA A 562 -26.40 -0.34 21.04
CA ALA A 562 -26.90 0.82 21.76
C ALA A 562 -26.60 0.75 23.26
N GLY A 563 -26.74 -0.43 23.88
CA GLY A 563 -26.42 -0.65 25.28
C GLY A 563 -24.93 -0.43 25.58
N ALA A 564 -24.04 -0.97 24.76
CA ALA A 564 -22.59 -0.79 24.92
C ALA A 564 -22.15 0.67 24.69
N LEU A 565 -22.72 1.35 23.70
CA LEU A 565 -22.47 2.77 23.44
C LEU A 565 -22.99 3.64 24.59
N LEU A 566 -24.18 3.37 25.11
CA LEU A 566 -24.75 4.10 26.23
C LEU A 566 -23.92 3.90 27.52
N ALA A 567 -23.50 2.66 27.80
CA ALA A 567 -22.65 2.37 28.96
C ALA A 567 -21.30 3.08 28.86
N THR A 568 -20.67 3.05 27.69
CA THR A 568 -19.38 3.72 27.44
C THR A 568 -19.52 5.24 27.57
N ASN A 569 -20.50 5.86 26.91
CA ASN A 569 -20.71 7.30 26.97
C ASN A 569 -21.16 7.78 28.37
N GLY A 570 -21.93 6.96 29.08
CA GLY A 570 -22.33 7.24 30.47
C GLY A 570 -21.15 7.29 31.44
N LEU A 571 -20.01 6.69 31.10
CA LEU A 571 -18.81 6.72 31.94
C LEU A 571 -18.28 8.13 32.18
N VAL A 572 -18.49 9.05 31.22
CA VAL A 572 -18.15 10.48 31.34
C VAL A 572 -18.83 11.12 32.55
N MET A 573 -20.02 10.64 32.92
CA MET A 573 -20.79 11.19 34.05
C MET A 573 -20.36 10.63 35.40
N ILE A 574 -19.73 9.46 35.46
CA ILE A 574 -19.52 8.72 36.72
C ILE A 574 -18.64 9.51 37.69
N GLY A 575 -17.50 10.03 37.26
CA GLY A 575 -16.59 10.79 38.12
C GLY A 575 -17.25 12.04 38.75
N PRO A 576 -17.81 12.94 37.93
CA PRO A 576 -18.50 14.15 38.41
C PRO A 576 -19.75 13.87 39.26
N VAL A 577 -20.56 12.87 38.89
CA VAL A 577 -21.72 12.46 39.68
C VAL A 577 -21.28 11.86 41.02
N ALA A 578 -20.23 11.05 41.04
CA ALA A 578 -19.68 10.51 42.28
C ALA A 578 -19.14 11.62 43.19
N GLN A 579 -18.42 12.60 42.64
CA GLN A 579 -17.92 13.75 43.40
C GLN A 579 -19.05 14.61 43.99
N THR A 580 -20.11 14.87 43.22
CA THR A 580 -21.25 15.67 43.68
C THR A 580 -22.13 14.96 44.71
N LEU A 581 -22.25 13.63 44.64
CA LEU A 581 -23.00 12.83 45.60
C LEU A 581 -22.21 12.48 46.86
N ALA A 582 -20.87 12.34 46.76
CA ALA A 582 -20.00 11.93 47.88
C ALA A 582 -19.32 13.10 48.64
N GLN A 583 -19.59 14.35 48.25
CA GLN A 583 -19.25 15.61 48.94
C GLN A 583 -17.78 15.97 49.24
N SER A 584 -16.74 15.13 49.04
CA SER A 584 -15.32 15.56 48.94
C SER A 584 -14.34 14.39 48.76
N ASP A 585 -13.22 14.63 48.07
CA ASP A 585 -11.92 13.91 48.09
C ASP A 585 -11.96 12.40 48.39
N TRP A 586 -12.71 11.66 47.59
CA TRP A 586 -12.66 10.21 47.63
C TRP A 586 -11.33 9.73 47.02
N ALA A 587 -10.39 9.30 47.86
CA ALA A 587 -9.15 8.66 47.43
C ALA A 587 -9.39 7.44 46.51
N GLY A 588 -10.60 6.87 46.53
CA GLY A 588 -11.03 5.78 45.64
C GLY A 588 -11.56 6.21 44.28
N LEU A 589 -11.63 7.50 43.94
CA LEU A 589 -12.16 7.99 42.66
C LEU A 589 -11.36 7.45 41.45
N PRO A 590 -10.01 7.44 41.44
CA PRO A 590 -9.26 6.85 40.33
C PRO A 590 -9.55 5.35 40.17
N ALA A 591 -9.69 4.62 41.27
CA ALA A 591 -10.02 3.19 41.25
C ALA A 591 -11.44 2.95 40.72
N LEU A 592 -12.41 3.77 41.11
CA LEU A 592 -13.79 3.70 40.60
C LEU A 592 -13.84 3.95 39.09
N ILE A 593 -13.08 4.93 38.60
CA ILE A 593 -12.99 5.25 37.18
C ILE A 593 -12.30 4.11 36.41
N ALA A 594 -11.19 3.58 36.94
CA ALA A 594 -10.53 2.42 36.35
C ALA A 594 -11.46 1.21 36.27
N VAL A 595 -12.17 0.87 37.35
CA VAL A 595 -13.20 -0.20 37.35
C VAL A 595 -14.29 0.09 36.32
N GLY A 596 -14.74 1.35 36.24
CA GLY A 596 -15.68 1.81 35.24
C GLY A 596 -15.24 1.55 33.80
N PHE A 597 -13.98 1.86 33.46
CA PHE A 597 -13.41 1.57 32.15
C PHE A 597 -13.33 0.06 31.86
N HIS A 598 -13.03 -0.76 32.87
CA HIS A 598 -13.02 -2.22 32.71
C HIS A 598 -14.42 -2.78 32.45
N VAL A 599 -15.42 -2.31 33.20
CA VAL A 599 -16.83 -2.71 33.00
C VAL A 599 -17.34 -2.22 31.65
N GLY A 600 -17.06 -0.97 31.28
CA GLY A 600 -17.42 -0.40 29.98
C GLY A 600 -16.80 -1.18 28.83
N PHE A 601 -15.52 -1.51 28.92
CA PHE A 601 -14.86 -2.35 27.93
C PHE A 601 -15.45 -3.77 27.88
N GLY A 602 -15.82 -4.35 29.03
CA GLY A 602 -16.53 -5.64 29.07
C GLY A 602 -17.83 -5.61 28.27
N MET A 603 -18.58 -4.51 28.33
CA MET A 603 -19.78 -4.30 27.51
C MET A 603 -19.47 -4.13 26.02
N VAL A 604 -18.38 -3.44 25.67
CA VAL A 604 -17.88 -3.34 24.29
C VAL A 604 -17.50 -4.71 23.75
N ALA A 605 -16.71 -5.48 24.50
CA ALA A 605 -16.29 -6.82 24.14
C ALA A 605 -17.49 -7.76 23.99
N TRP A 606 -18.47 -7.69 24.90
CA TRP A 606 -19.71 -8.45 24.80
C TRP A 606 -20.50 -8.09 23.53
N ALA A 607 -20.62 -6.80 23.19
CA ALA A 607 -21.32 -6.37 21.98
C ALA A 607 -20.63 -6.86 20.71
N VAL A 608 -19.28 -6.78 20.65
CA VAL A 608 -18.49 -7.28 19.51
C VAL A 608 -18.58 -8.80 19.39
N VAL A 609 -18.43 -9.53 20.49
CA VAL A 609 -18.54 -11.00 20.49
C VAL A 609 -19.96 -11.43 20.12
N SER A 610 -20.99 -10.79 20.67
CA SER A 610 -22.39 -11.06 20.32
C SER A 610 -22.67 -10.77 18.85
N PHE A 611 -22.13 -9.68 18.30
CA PHE A 611 -22.25 -9.37 16.87
C PHE A 611 -21.57 -10.43 16.01
N ALA A 612 -20.29 -10.75 16.29
CA ALA A 612 -19.49 -11.70 15.54
C ALA A 612 -20.05 -13.15 15.59
N THR A 613 -20.72 -13.53 16.69
CA THR A 613 -21.25 -14.89 16.86
C THR A 613 -22.70 -15.04 16.42
N ARG A 614 -23.56 -14.03 16.65
CA ARG A 614 -25.01 -14.15 16.43
C ARG A 614 -25.55 -13.38 15.24
N THR A 615 -24.81 -12.37 14.75
CA THR A 615 -25.33 -11.43 13.73
C THR A 615 -24.51 -11.44 12.45
N LEU A 616 -23.20 -11.68 12.53
CA LEU A 616 -22.30 -11.66 11.38
C LEU A 616 -22.58 -12.86 10.46
N THR A 617 -23.17 -12.59 9.30
CA THR A 617 -23.38 -13.54 8.20
C THR A 617 -22.32 -13.34 7.11
N PRO A 618 -22.08 -14.32 6.22
CA PRO A 618 -21.13 -14.17 5.11
C PRO A 618 -21.45 -12.97 4.20
N GLU A 619 -22.74 -12.72 3.96
CA GLU A 619 -23.23 -11.59 3.17
C GLU A 619 -22.87 -10.24 3.80
N LEU A 620 -23.02 -10.11 5.13
CA LEU A 620 -22.67 -8.90 5.87
C LEU A 620 -21.14 -8.70 5.98
N ALA A 621 -20.37 -9.78 6.03
CA ALA A 621 -18.92 -9.73 6.00
C ALA A 621 -18.43 -9.19 4.64
N ALA A 622 -19.06 -9.60 3.53
CA ALA A 622 -18.77 -9.10 2.19
C ALA A 622 -19.21 -7.64 1.98
N GLU A 623 -20.37 -7.23 2.51
CA GLU A 623 -20.86 -5.85 2.39
C GLU A 623 -19.97 -4.84 3.15
N LYS A 624 -19.20 -5.29 4.15
CA LYS A 624 -18.24 -4.53 5.00
C LYS A 624 -18.82 -3.35 5.80
N ARG A 625 -19.90 -2.69 5.35
CA ARG A 625 -20.51 -1.49 5.95
C ARG A 625 -20.91 -1.70 7.41
N VAL A 626 -21.68 -2.75 7.69
CA VAL A 626 -22.23 -3.00 9.03
C VAL A 626 -21.14 -3.40 10.04
N PRO A 627 -20.20 -4.33 9.72
CA PRO A 627 -19.05 -4.60 10.58
C PRO A 627 -18.19 -3.36 10.87
N TRP A 628 -17.90 -2.54 9.85
CA TRP A 628 -17.12 -1.31 10.03
C TRP A 628 -17.85 -0.28 10.90
N PHE A 629 -19.16 -0.12 10.72
CA PHE A 629 -19.97 0.76 11.57
C PHE A 629 -19.89 0.34 13.05
N VAL A 630 -20.08 -0.96 13.35
CA VAL A 630 -19.98 -1.50 14.71
C VAL A 630 -18.59 -1.27 15.30
N GLY A 631 -17.53 -1.64 14.57
CA GLY A 631 -16.15 -1.54 15.05
C GLY A 631 -15.71 -0.09 15.28
N VAL A 632 -15.92 0.78 14.30
CA VAL A 632 -15.48 2.19 14.37
C VAL A 632 -16.26 2.95 15.42
N THR A 633 -17.59 2.79 15.50
CA THR A 633 -18.37 3.55 16.49
C THR A 633 -18.03 3.17 17.92
N LEU A 634 -17.81 1.88 18.20
CA LEU A 634 -17.38 1.41 19.52
C LEU A 634 -15.97 1.88 19.86
N ALA A 635 -15.00 1.71 18.95
CA ALA A 635 -13.62 2.10 19.17
C ALA A 635 -13.47 3.62 19.34
N ALA A 636 -14.09 4.40 18.44
CA ALA A 636 -14.07 5.86 18.52
C ALA A 636 -14.73 6.37 19.81
N SER A 637 -15.91 5.85 20.17
CA SER A 637 -16.59 6.25 21.40
C SER A 637 -15.76 5.92 22.65
N PHE A 638 -15.18 4.71 22.71
CA PHE A 638 -14.37 4.31 23.86
C PHE A 638 -13.10 5.17 24.00
N LEU A 639 -12.38 5.42 22.90
CA LEU A 639 -11.19 6.27 22.91
C LEU A 639 -11.51 7.73 23.22
N GLN A 640 -12.61 8.27 22.69
CA GLN A 640 -13.07 9.62 22.99
C GLN A 640 -13.40 9.76 24.48
N VAL A 641 -14.21 8.84 25.04
CA VAL A 641 -14.54 8.85 26.46
C VAL A 641 -13.29 8.69 27.32
N PHE A 642 -12.37 7.80 26.95
CA PHE A 642 -11.10 7.63 27.63
C PHE A 642 -10.30 8.94 27.69
N GLY A 643 -10.15 9.62 26.55
CA GLY A 643 -9.47 10.91 26.46
C GLY A 643 -10.16 11.99 27.29
N TRP A 644 -11.48 12.15 27.15
CA TRP A 644 -12.23 13.20 27.85
C TRP A 644 -12.23 13.03 29.36
N VAL A 645 -12.40 11.81 29.87
CA VAL A 645 -12.39 11.55 31.32
C VAL A 645 -11.03 11.87 31.93
N HIS A 646 -9.93 11.43 31.30
CA HIS A 646 -8.58 11.72 31.82
C HIS A 646 -8.20 13.19 31.66
N PHE A 647 -8.63 13.84 30.56
CA PHE A 647 -8.48 15.28 30.39
C PHE A 647 -9.20 16.06 31.49
N GLN A 648 -10.44 15.68 31.82
CA GLN A 648 -11.21 16.32 32.89
C GLN A 648 -10.57 16.15 34.27
N LEU A 649 -9.95 15.00 34.53
CA LEU A 649 -9.25 14.73 35.80
C LEU A 649 -7.91 15.46 35.93
N ASN A 650 -7.41 16.10 34.87
CA ASN A 650 -6.07 16.71 34.80
C ASN A 650 -4.94 15.75 35.24
N ALA A 651 -5.16 14.44 35.10
CA ALA A 651 -4.25 13.41 35.56
C ALA A 651 -3.99 12.42 34.42
N LEU A 652 -2.70 12.14 34.17
CA LEU A 652 -2.33 11.10 33.23
C LEU A 652 -2.67 9.71 33.82
N PRO A 653 -3.27 8.82 33.04
CA PRO A 653 -3.56 7.47 33.49
C PRO A 653 -2.27 6.74 33.89
N GLU A 654 -2.30 6.04 35.04
CA GLU A 654 -1.22 5.12 35.37
C GLU A 654 -1.22 3.94 34.40
N ILE A 655 -0.13 3.80 33.65
CA ILE A 655 -0.01 2.89 32.50
C ILE A 655 -0.41 1.44 32.85
N TRP A 656 -0.03 0.97 34.04
CA TRP A 656 -0.29 -0.40 34.47
C TRP A 656 -1.78 -0.69 34.71
N THR A 657 -2.60 0.31 35.07
CA THR A 657 -4.04 0.11 35.32
C THR A 657 -4.81 -0.31 34.06
N TYR A 658 -4.29 0.01 32.87
CA TYR A 658 -4.93 -0.31 31.59
C TYR A 658 -4.26 -1.48 30.86
N SER A 659 -3.24 -2.10 31.45
CA SER A 659 -2.51 -3.23 30.86
C SER A 659 -3.45 -4.37 30.43
N LEU A 660 -4.33 -4.83 31.32
CA LEU A 660 -5.26 -5.93 31.04
C LEU A 660 -6.26 -5.56 29.92
N LEU A 661 -6.70 -4.31 29.88
CA LEU A 661 -7.59 -3.80 28.84
C LEU A 661 -6.96 -3.83 27.45
N VAL A 662 -5.67 -3.48 27.36
CA VAL A 662 -4.93 -3.56 26.10
C VAL A 662 -4.75 -5.02 25.66
N ILE A 663 -4.50 -5.95 26.60
CA ILE A 663 -4.45 -7.39 26.29
C ILE A 663 -5.81 -7.90 25.79
N PHE A 664 -6.90 -7.56 26.47
CA PHE A 664 -8.24 -7.94 26.03
C PHE A 664 -8.63 -7.30 24.69
N SER A 665 -8.16 -6.09 24.39
CA SER A 665 -8.32 -5.44 23.08
C SER A 665 -7.63 -6.24 21.98
N GLY A 666 -6.37 -6.65 22.22
CA GLY A 666 -5.65 -7.53 21.30
C GLY A 666 -6.35 -8.88 21.09
N TRP A 667 -6.87 -9.49 22.16
CA TRP A 667 -7.71 -10.70 22.06
C TRP A 667 -8.96 -10.48 21.21
N LEU A 668 -9.66 -9.35 21.41
CA LEU A 668 -10.89 -9.03 20.69
C LEU A 668 -10.64 -8.83 19.20
N VAL A 669 -9.54 -8.15 18.83
CA VAL A 669 -9.09 -8.00 17.43
C VAL A 669 -8.86 -9.38 16.82
N LEU A 670 -8.02 -10.22 17.45
CA LEU A 670 -7.72 -11.57 16.97
C LEU A 670 -8.96 -12.46 16.88
N PHE A 671 -9.93 -12.29 17.78
CA PHE A 671 -11.21 -13.00 17.76
C PHE A 671 -12.06 -12.55 16.56
N SER A 672 -12.17 -11.25 16.33
CA SER A 672 -13.01 -10.68 15.26
C SER A 672 -12.50 -11.01 13.86
N GLU A 673 -11.19 -10.87 13.61
CA GLU A 673 -10.57 -11.16 12.31
C GLU A 673 -10.69 -12.64 11.96
N ARG A 674 -10.46 -13.51 12.94
CA ARG A 674 -10.64 -14.94 12.77
C ARG A 674 -12.07 -15.25 12.33
N ARG A 675 -13.06 -14.66 13.01
CA ARG A 675 -14.46 -14.93 12.69
C ARG A 675 -14.83 -14.42 11.29
N ALA A 676 -14.25 -13.30 10.86
CA ALA A 676 -14.41 -12.81 9.49
C ALA A 676 -13.77 -13.78 8.46
N MET A 677 -12.57 -14.29 8.73
CA MET A 677 -11.89 -15.25 7.85
C MET A 677 -12.61 -16.61 7.76
N GLU A 678 -13.16 -17.11 8.88
CA GLU A 678 -13.98 -18.32 8.91
C GLU A 678 -15.23 -18.20 8.01
N LEU A 679 -15.80 -17.00 7.90
CA LEU A 679 -16.99 -16.74 7.08
C LEU A 679 -16.68 -16.49 5.60
N GLU A 680 -15.47 -16.02 5.26
CA GLU A 680 -15.02 -15.86 3.88
C GLU A 680 -14.52 -17.18 3.23
N ASN A 681 -14.60 -18.32 3.93
CA ASN A 681 -14.13 -19.63 3.47
C ASN A 681 -12.64 -19.62 3.04
N LYS A 682 -11.85 -18.67 3.57
CA LYS A 682 -10.39 -18.55 3.36
C LYS A 682 -9.61 -19.26 4.47
N SER A 683 -10.09 -20.43 4.90
CA SER A 683 -9.43 -21.23 5.95
C SER A 683 -7.99 -21.61 5.59
N ASP A 684 -7.66 -21.69 4.30
CA ASP A 684 -6.31 -22.05 3.84
C ASP A 684 -5.33 -20.86 3.82
N GLN A 685 -5.80 -19.63 4.11
CA GLN A 685 -4.99 -18.41 4.24
C GLN A 685 -4.79 -17.97 5.70
N LEU A 686 -4.88 -18.89 6.65
CA LEU A 686 -4.63 -18.65 8.09
C LEU A 686 -3.21 -18.13 8.43
N GLY A 687 -2.32 -18.00 7.43
CA GLY A 687 -0.97 -17.45 7.54
C GLY A 687 -0.84 -15.93 7.38
N SER A 688 -1.89 -15.18 7.04
CA SER A 688 -1.82 -13.70 7.08
C SER A 688 -2.03 -13.22 8.51
N GLU A 689 -0.95 -13.20 9.29
CA GLU A 689 -0.95 -12.78 10.69
C GLU A 689 -1.42 -11.33 10.83
N SER A 690 -2.42 -11.09 11.68
CA SER A 690 -2.67 -9.73 12.16
C SER A 690 -1.64 -9.40 13.21
N PHE A 691 -0.57 -8.76 12.74
CA PHE A 691 0.46 -8.16 13.59
C PHE A 691 -0.17 -7.31 14.70
N LEU A 692 -1.21 -6.54 14.37
CA LEU A 692 -1.87 -5.61 15.29
C LEU A 692 -2.38 -6.27 16.57
N GLY A 693 -3.08 -7.40 16.45
CA GLY A 693 -3.67 -8.09 17.61
C GLY A 693 -2.61 -8.61 18.58
N TYR A 694 -1.54 -9.21 18.06
CA TYR A 694 -0.41 -9.69 18.87
C TYR A 694 0.45 -8.55 19.43
N SER A 695 0.66 -7.48 18.67
CA SER A 695 1.34 -6.27 19.16
C SER A 695 0.60 -5.64 20.34
N MET A 696 -0.74 -5.59 20.31
CA MET A 696 -1.53 -5.12 21.44
C MET A 696 -1.34 -6.01 22.67
N VAL A 697 -1.39 -7.34 22.53
CA VAL A 697 -1.16 -8.26 23.65
C VAL A 697 0.23 -8.03 24.27
N LEU A 698 1.29 -7.92 23.44
CA LEU A 698 2.64 -7.67 23.94
C LEU A 698 2.78 -6.29 24.60
N MET A 699 2.17 -5.26 24.00
CA MET A 699 2.14 -3.91 24.57
C MET A 699 1.47 -3.91 25.96
N GLY A 700 0.36 -4.63 26.10
CA GLY A 700 -0.30 -4.80 27.39
C GLY A 700 0.59 -5.48 28.43
N VAL A 701 1.37 -6.51 28.06
CA VAL A 701 2.35 -7.14 28.95
C VAL A 701 3.44 -6.14 29.37
N LEU A 702 3.97 -5.35 28.44
CA LEU A 702 4.97 -4.31 28.73
C LEU A 702 4.41 -3.26 29.70
N MET A 703 3.18 -2.80 29.47
CA MET A 703 2.49 -1.85 30.34
C MET A 703 2.29 -2.38 31.76
N GLY A 704 2.05 -3.69 31.93
CA GLY A 704 1.83 -4.33 33.23
C GLY A 704 3.11 -4.73 33.96
N SER A 705 4.26 -4.74 33.28
CA SER A 705 5.53 -5.23 33.83
C SER A 705 6.07 -4.43 35.02
N THR A 706 5.68 -3.15 35.10
CA THR A 706 6.14 -2.19 36.11
C THR A 706 5.49 -2.37 37.49
N HIS A 707 4.35 -3.08 37.57
CA HIS A 707 3.61 -3.28 38.81
C HIS A 707 3.53 -4.77 39.15
N ASP A 708 3.93 -5.15 40.37
CA ASP A 708 4.17 -6.56 40.74
C ASP A 708 2.96 -7.48 40.55
N TYR A 709 1.79 -7.08 41.04
CA TYR A 709 0.56 -7.87 40.91
C TYR A 709 0.00 -7.88 39.48
N VAL A 710 0.11 -6.76 38.75
CA VAL A 710 -0.41 -6.66 37.38
C VAL A 710 0.48 -7.39 36.40
N ARG A 711 1.79 -7.44 36.62
CA ARG A 711 2.73 -8.25 35.84
C ARG A 711 2.31 -9.71 35.80
N VAL A 712 1.97 -10.30 36.94
CA VAL A 712 1.47 -11.68 37.03
C VAL A 712 0.18 -11.83 36.24
N ALA A 713 -0.82 -10.98 36.49
CA ALA A 713 -2.10 -11.04 35.80
C ALA A 713 -1.97 -10.84 34.27
N ALA A 714 -1.12 -9.92 33.83
CA ALA A 714 -0.86 -9.62 32.43
C ALA A 714 -0.17 -10.79 31.71
N LEU A 715 0.85 -11.39 32.31
CA LEU A 715 1.53 -12.56 31.75
C LEU A 715 0.59 -13.78 31.68
N ALA A 716 -0.19 -14.03 32.74
CA ALA A 716 -1.19 -15.09 32.76
C ALA A 716 -2.24 -14.91 31.65
N LEU A 717 -2.78 -13.70 31.53
CA LEU A 717 -3.80 -13.37 30.55
C LEU A 717 -3.26 -13.45 29.12
N ALA A 718 -2.08 -12.86 28.87
CA ALA A 718 -1.42 -12.92 27.57
C ALA A 718 -1.10 -14.36 27.15
N GLY A 719 -0.56 -15.18 28.06
CA GLY A 719 -0.30 -16.60 27.81
C GLY A 719 -1.58 -17.38 27.48
N THR A 720 -2.67 -17.10 28.21
CA THR A 720 -3.99 -17.72 27.95
C THR A 720 -4.54 -17.32 26.58
N VAL A 721 -4.46 -16.03 26.22
CA VAL A 721 -4.89 -15.53 24.91
C VAL A 721 -4.08 -16.18 23.79
N TRP A 722 -2.76 -16.30 23.96
CA TRP A 722 -1.87 -16.91 22.99
C TRP A 722 -2.15 -18.40 22.80
N LEU A 723 -2.34 -19.15 23.90
CA LEU A 723 -2.70 -20.57 23.83
C LEU A 723 -4.09 -20.79 23.22
N TYR A 724 -5.07 -19.95 23.57
CA TYR A 724 -6.40 -20.01 22.96
C TYR A 724 -6.34 -19.85 21.43
N GLN A 725 -5.47 -18.96 20.94
CA GLN A 725 -5.22 -18.82 19.51
C GLN A 725 -4.46 -20.02 18.93
N ALA A 726 -3.42 -20.48 19.62
CA ALA A 726 -2.55 -21.57 19.18
C ALA A 726 -3.31 -22.90 19.01
N VAL A 727 -4.12 -23.30 20.02
CA VAL A 727 -4.92 -24.54 20.01
C VAL A 727 -5.86 -24.56 18.81
N ARG A 728 -6.46 -23.42 18.51
CA ARG A 728 -7.42 -23.31 17.42
C ARG A 728 -6.78 -23.04 16.05
N ARG A 729 -5.44 -22.91 15.96
CA ARG A 729 -4.67 -22.63 14.73
C ARG A 729 -3.67 -23.74 14.38
N GLN A 730 -3.46 -24.74 15.25
CA GLN A 730 -2.50 -25.84 15.09
C GLN A 730 -1.05 -25.38 14.77
N HIS A 731 -0.63 -24.22 15.26
CA HIS A 731 0.72 -23.68 15.01
C HIS A 731 1.64 -23.90 16.23
N GLU A 732 2.70 -24.69 16.07
CA GLU A 732 3.57 -25.10 17.19
C GLU A 732 4.28 -23.92 17.89
N LEU A 733 4.78 -22.96 17.11
CA LEU A 733 5.49 -21.80 17.66
C LEU A 733 4.62 -20.93 18.59
N GLN A 734 3.32 -20.78 18.28
CA GLN A 734 2.40 -20.02 19.14
C GLN A 734 2.10 -20.77 20.45
N HIS A 735 2.13 -22.11 20.45
CA HIS A 735 1.97 -22.89 21.67
C HIS A 735 3.13 -22.64 22.63
N TRP A 736 4.37 -22.65 22.11
CA TRP A 736 5.57 -22.39 22.91
C TRP A 736 5.60 -20.97 23.49
N ILE A 737 5.21 -19.96 22.72
CA ILE A 737 5.12 -18.57 23.22
C ILE A 737 4.08 -18.48 24.36
N GLY A 738 2.89 -19.03 24.15
CA GLY A 738 1.84 -19.01 25.18
C GLY A 738 2.23 -19.74 26.47
N LEU A 739 2.87 -20.91 26.35
CA LEU A 739 3.37 -21.66 27.49
C LEU A 739 4.48 -20.92 28.22
N THR A 740 5.38 -20.25 27.49
CA THR A 740 6.46 -19.44 28.06
C THR A 740 5.89 -18.27 28.86
N LEU A 741 4.89 -17.57 28.34
CA LEU A 741 4.22 -16.47 29.06
C LEU A 741 3.53 -16.96 30.34
N LEU A 742 2.87 -18.12 30.31
CA LEU A 742 2.30 -18.73 31.52
C LEU A 742 3.37 -19.15 32.53
N SER A 743 4.49 -19.72 32.06
CA SER A 743 5.63 -20.07 32.92
C SER A 743 6.23 -18.82 33.57
N LEU A 744 6.45 -17.76 32.80
CA LEU A 744 6.89 -16.46 33.29
C LEU A 744 5.90 -15.84 34.28
N SER A 745 4.60 -16.05 34.09
CA SER A 745 3.59 -15.65 35.08
C SER A 745 3.79 -16.39 36.39
N GLY A 746 4.03 -17.70 36.35
CA GLY A 746 4.31 -18.51 37.53
C GLY A 746 5.58 -18.07 38.26
N ALA A 747 6.67 -17.85 37.51
CA ALA A 747 7.92 -17.32 38.04
C ALA A 747 7.75 -15.91 38.64
N SER A 748 6.90 -15.07 38.04
CA SER A 748 6.62 -13.72 38.53
C SER A 748 5.90 -13.68 39.87
N ILE A 749 5.23 -14.76 40.29
CA ILE A 749 4.63 -14.87 41.63
C ILE A 749 5.71 -14.87 42.71
N ALA A 750 6.87 -15.50 42.44
CA ALA A 750 7.99 -15.53 43.39
C ALA A 750 8.63 -14.15 43.61
N LEU A 751 8.37 -13.19 42.71
CA LEU A 751 8.82 -11.80 42.82
C LEU A 751 7.85 -10.91 43.60
N LEU A 752 6.70 -11.43 44.06
CA LEU A 752 5.75 -10.65 44.85
C LEU A 752 6.33 -10.37 46.25
N PRO A 753 6.10 -9.17 46.82
CA PRO A 753 6.65 -8.78 48.11
C PRO A 753 6.16 -9.66 49.28
N GLU A 754 4.96 -10.24 49.16
CA GLU A 754 4.34 -11.09 50.17
C GLU A 754 4.64 -12.59 49.98
N PHE A 755 5.40 -12.98 48.95
CA PHE A 755 5.67 -14.39 48.67
C PHE A 755 6.62 -15.01 49.71
N PRO A 756 6.29 -16.18 50.28
CA PRO A 756 7.17 -16.86 51.23
C PRO A 756 8.45 -17.33 50.54
N ARG A 757 9.55 -16.62 50.81
CA ARG A 757 10.86 -16.79 50.18
C ARG A 757 11.50 -18.15 50.50
N ASP A 758 11.34 -18.63 51.73
CA ASP A 758 11.76 -19.97 52.15
C ASP A 758 10.56 -20.91 52.30
N PRO A 759 10.61 -22.17 51.80
CA PRO A 759 11.68 -22.84 51.04
C PRO A 759 11.54 -22.73 49.50
N TRP A 760 10.68 -21.85 48.98
CA TRP A 760 10.17 -21.95 47.60
C TRP A 760 10.98 -21.23 46.53
N LEU A 761 11.86 -20.29 46.89
CA LEU A 761 12.75 -19.58 45.94
C LEU A 761 13.56 -20.54 45.02
N PRO A 762 14.30 -21.53 45.55
CA PRO A 762 15.09 -22.42 44.70
C PRO A 762 14.26 -23.27 43.74
N ALA A 763 12.96 -23.50 44.02
CA ALA A 763 12.05 -24.20 43.11
C ALA A 763 11.55 -23.30 41.96
N ALA A 764 11.62 -21.98 42.12
CA ALA A 764 11.29 -20.98 41.10
C ALA A 764 12.50 -20.58 40.23
N GLY A 765 13.70 -21.12 40.50
CA GLY A 765 14.92 -20.82 39.75
C GLY A 765 15.57 -19.48 40.10
N LEU A 766 15.21 -18.90 41.25
CA LEU A 766 15.77 -17.70 41.88
C LEU A 766 16.38 -18.06 43.24
#